data_AF-A0A6L9IU60-F1
#
_entry.id   AF-A0A6L9IU60-F1
#
_cell.length_a   1.000
_cell.length_b   1.000
_cell.length_c   1.000
_cell.angle_alpha   90.00
_cell.angle_beta   90.00
_cell.angle_gamma   90.00
#
_symmetry.space_group_name_H-M   'P 1'
#
loop_
_entity.id
_entity.type
_entity.pdbx_description
1 polymer ?
#
loop_
_entity_poly.entity_id
_entity_poly.type
_entity_poly.pdbx_seq_one_letter_code
_entity_poly.pdbx_strand_id
1 'polypeptide(L)'
;RIEQVFYNESSFMAEGNYIFPLPPGAAVSDLIMWVDGVPIEAEILEAEEAREIYDEIVRTMRDPALLEYVGMSAIQANVFPIQPNSEVKIEIEYSQLLQVENGLVNYEYALRTDQFTRQPVQSISINVNVQSNDEISSIYSPTHPVAISRSGEFSFRAGYEASYIRPESDFSLYYGLASEEINANLLTYRESALEDGYFSLLITPPVEVDEDRVIPKDVIIVLDQSGSMFGPKWDQAREAVRFVLDNLNPRDRFNVIVFSTGYRQYATELQPVEMVPDAQDWISNLEALGGTDIDGALGAAMNMADPERSTVMLFLTDGLPTEGETDPGEILENVVAAAKPNVRIFTFGVGYDVDTVLLDQLYQTFRGAGTYVQPEERIDEEVSSLYNKISSPVLANVELRVDGVIVEDMYPSAPLPDLFAGTQLIITGRYRDSGPATIVLSGELEDELQVFSYNVSFRTNAGGEPFIPRLWATRKIGDMLNTIRLYGENPELVDSIVRLSIRYGIITPYTSFLITEDDIFSQSGREEAQMVFEGEAGAAMDEASGAVAVEAAEAAADLSSADAPMAPPSPAPTASSAFRDGDDDGVAAVPGQVPDSSAVGDSEAFGPGAGEQVIRYAADRTFVWRDGVWVDTLYDSDEMEPVEVVFLSDEYFDLLDLDPMVGEFLALGEQVLFVWEDVAYAVVPE
;
A
#
# COMPACT_ATOMS: atom_id res chain seq x y z
N ARG A 1 25.79 1.84 -1.19
CA ARG A 1 26.48 0.99 -0.19
C ARG A 1 25.45 0.18 0.55
N ILE A 2 25.75 -1.10 0.77
CA ILE A 2 24.92 -2.09 1.45
C ILE A 2 25.76 -2.70 2.56
N GLU A 3 25.13 -2.99 3.69
CA GLU A 3 25.74 -3.68 4.82
C GLU A 3 24.78 -4.80 5.25
N GLN A 4 25.29 -6.03 5.32
CA GLN A 4 24.54 -7.21 5.74
C GLN A 4 25.32 -7.96 6.82
N VAL A 5 24.61 -8.34 7.89
CA VAL A 5 25.18 -9.07 9.02
C VAL A 5 24.49 -10.42 9.13
N PHE A 6 25.29 -11.47 9.18
CA PHE A 6 24.85 -12.86 9.30
C PHE A 6 25.38 -13.43 10.62
N TYR A 7 24.58 -14.26 11.29
CA TYR A 7 24.95 -14.88 12.56
C TYR A 7 24.89 -16.41 12.48
N ASN A 8 25.96 -17.08 12.92
CA ASN A 8 25.98 -18.53 13.03
C ASN A 8 25.44 -18.98 14.40
N GLU A 9 24.17 -19.37 14.44
CA GLU A 9 23.52 -19.88 15.66
C GLU A 9 23.99 -21.28 16.09
N SER A 10 24.74 -21.98 15.24
CA SER A 10 25.15 -23.34 15.53
C SER A 10 26.29 -23.40 16.55
N SER A 11 26.45 -24.56 17.18
CA SER A 11 27.57 -24.84 18.08
C SER A 11 28.84 -25.30 17.34
N PHE A 12 28.82 -25.31 16.01
CA PHE A 12 29.93 -25.75 15.17
C PHE A 12 30.32 -24.69 14.14
N MET A 13 31.52 -24.84 13.59
CA MET A 13 32.03 -23.96 12.54
C MET A 13 31.25 -24.21 11.25
N ALA A 14 30.73 -23.15 10.64
CA ALA A 14 29.95 -23.22 9.42
C ALA A 14 30.71 -22.66 8.22
N GLU A 15 30.22 -23.01 7.04
CA GLU A 15 30.52 -22.39 5.75
C GLU A 15 29.23 -21.75 5.24
N GLY A 16 29.32 -20.56 4.66
CA GLY A 16 28.19 -19.84 4.10
C GLY A 16 28.42 -19.52 2.63
N ASN A 17 27.38 -19.66 1.81
CA ASN A 17 27.38 -19.16 0.43
C ASN A 17 26.59 -17.86 0.43
N TYR A 18 27.27 -16.77 0.14
CA TYR A 18 26.66 -15.46 -0.02
C TYR A 18 26.37 -15.21 -1.49
N ILE A 19 25.14 -14.84 -1.82
CA ILE A 19 24.72 -14.49 -3.18
C ILE A 19 24.04 -13.12 -3.12
N PHE A 20 24.44 -12.21 -3.99
CA PHE A 20 23.84 -10.90 -4.12
C PHE A 20 23.48 -10.62 -5.58
N PRO A 21 22.20 -10.48 -5.93
CA PRO A 21 21.79 -10.11 -7.28
C PRO A 21 22.20 -8.66 -7.59
N LEU A 22 22.71 -8.44 -8.79
CA LEU A 22 23.09 -7.11 -9.26
C LEU A 22 22.07 -6.61 -10.30
N PRO A 23 21.65 -5.34 -10.20
CA PRO A 23 20.77 -4.78 -11.20
C PRO A 23 21.48 -4.68 -12.57
N PRO A 24 20.73 -4.73 -13.69
CA PRO A 24 21.31 -4.64 -15.02
C PRO A 24 22.19 -3.40 -15.21
N GLY A 25 23.44 -3.60 -15.63
CA GLY A 25 24.40 -2.51 -15.84
C GLY A 25 25.04 -1.96 -14.56
N ALA A 26 24.84 -2.60 -13.41
CA ALA A 26 25.56 -2.28 -12.19
C ALA A 26 27.05 -2.65 -12.28
N ALA A 27 27.89 -1.80 -11.73
CA ALA A 27 29.32 -2.01 -11.56
C ALA A 27 29.67 -1.94 -10.07
N VAL A 28 30.17 -3.06 -9.54
CA VAL A 28 30.66 -3.17 -8.16
C VAL A 28 31.98 -2.41 -8.04
N SER A 29 32.09 -1.51 -7.08
CA SER A 29 33.33 -0.81 -6.76
C SER A 29 34.07 -1.45 -5.59
N ASP A 30 33.33 -1.88 -4.56
CA ASP A 30 33.91 -2.40 -3.33
C ASP A 30 33.09 -3.58 -2.81
N LEU A 31 33.80 -4.57 -2.29
CA LEU A 31 33.25 -5.67 -1.53
C LEU A 31 34.20 -5.98 -0.37
N ILE A 32 33.68 -5.84 0.85
CA ILE A 32 34.46 -5.99 2.08
C ILE A 32 33.75 -7.00 2.97
N MET A 33 34.45 -8.07 3.33
CA MET A 33 33.97 -9.03 4.31
C MET A 33 34.71 -8.83 5.63
N TRP A 34 33.98 -8.77 6.73
CA TRP A 34 34.52 -8.65 8.07
C TRP A 34 34.41 -9.98 8.79
N VAL A 35 35.55 -10.59 9.11
CA VAL A 35 35.65 -11.83 9.89
C VAL A 35 36.37 -11.51 11.19
N ASP A 36 35.73 -11.79 12.33
CA ASP A 36 36.25 -11.48 13.67
C ASP A 36 36.71 -10.01 13.84
N GLY A 37 36.03 -9.08 13.14
CA GLY A 37 36.33 -7.64 13.18
C GLY A 37 37.51 -7.20 12.31
N VAL A 38 38.07 -8.08 11.49
CA VAL A 38 39.12 -7.75 10.51
C VAL A 38 38.50 -7.61 9.12
N PRO A 39 38.65 -6.46 8.43
CA PRO A 39 38.17 -6.30 7.06
C PRO A 39 39.07 -7.04 6.07
N ILE A 40 38.45 -7.78 5.16
CA ILE A 40 39.06 -8.50 4.05
C ILE A 40 38.43 -7.92 2.79
N GLU A 41 39.20 -7.10 2.06
CA GLU A 41 38.79 -6.54 0.77
C GLU A 41 38.93 -7.62 -0.31
N ALA A 42 37.92 -7.75 -1.16
CA ALA A 42 37.99 -8.65 -2.31
C ALA A 42 38.90 -8.05 -3.40
N GLU A 43 39.96 -8.77 -3.78
CA GLU A 43 40.77 -8.41 -4.95
C GLU A 43 40.08 -8.93 -6.24
N ILE A 44 39.98 -8.06 -7.26
CA ILE A 44 39.46 -8.46 -8.58
C ILE A 44 40.55 -9.26 -9.30
N LEU A 45 40.33 -10.57 -9.43
CA LEU A 45 41.23 -11.51 -10.11
C LEU A 45 40.55 -12.11 -11.35
N GLU A 46 41.33 -12.65 -12.29
CA GLU A 46 40.76 -13.45 -13.39
C GLU A 46 40.17 -14.77 -12.83
N ALA A 47 39.04 -15.22 -13.36
CA ALA A 47 38.26 -16.34 -12.79
C ALA A 47 39.06 -17.66 -12.66
N GLU A 48 39.98 -17.93 -13.59
CA GLU A 48 40.84 -19.13 -13.56
C GLU A 48 41.96 -18.99 -12.51
N GLU A 49 42.50 -17.78 -12.33
CA GLU A 49 43.50 -17.45 -11.31
C GLU A 49 42.90 -17.51 -9.89
N ALA A 50 41.68 -17.00 -9.70
CA ALA A 50 40.96 -17.08 -8.42
C ALA A 50 40.70 -18.54 -7.98
N ARG A 51 40.35 -19.41 -8.93
CA ARG A 51 40.06 -20.84 -8.68
C ARG A 51 41.32 -21.64 -8.32
N GLU A 52 42.44 -21.35 -8.98
CA GLU A 52 43.73 -21.97 -8.65
C GLU A 52 44.21 -21.59 -7.24
N ILE A 53 44.06 -20.32 -6.86
CA ILE A 53 44.38 -19.81 -5.52
C ILE A 53 43.50 -20.51 -4.46
N TYR A 54 42.20 -20.66 -4.70
CA TYR A 54 41.29 -21.37 -3.79
C TYR A 54 41.69 -22.84 -3.58
N ASP A 55 41.90 -23.58 -4.66
CA ASP A 55 42.26 -24.99 -4.60
C ASP A 55 43.60 -25.21 -3.86
N GLU A 56 44.55 -24.29 -4.00
CA GLU A 56 45.83 -24.32 -3.29
C GLU A 56 45.66 -24.04 -1.78
N ILE A 57 44.78 -23.10 -1.43
CA ILE A 57 44.56 -22.71 -0.03
C ILE A 57 43.72 -23.74 0.74
N VAL A 58 42.66 -24.27 0.13
CA VAL A 58 41.84 -25.36 0.71
C VAL A 58 42.70 -26.59 0.98
N ARG A 59 43.67 -26.90 0.11
CA ARG A 59 44.64 -28.00 0.31
C ARG A 59 45.60 -27.78 1.48
N THR A 60 45.77 -26.55 1.95
CA THR A 60 46.81 -26.19 2.93
C THR A 60 46.25 -25.92 4.35
N MET A 61 44.91 -25.93 4.52
CA MET A 61 44.20 -25.60 5.78
C MET A 61 44.66 -24.28 6.40
N ARG A 62 44.19 -23.15 5.85
CA ARG A 62 43.78 -21.88 6.52
C ARG A 62 43.55 -20.77 5.48
N ASP A 63 42.33 -20.22 5.46
CA ASP A 63 41.83 -18.94 4.87
C ASP A 63 42.22 -18.57 3.42
N PRO A 64 41.26 -18.40 2.48
CA PRO A 64 40.32 -17.27 2.59
C PRO A 64 38.92 -17.52 1.98
N ALA A 65 38.05 -16.51 2.11
CA ALA A 65 36.85 -16.40 1.29
C ALA A 65 37.20 -16.23 -0.19
N LEU A 66 36.52 -16.98 -1.06
CA LEU A 66 36.66 -16.88 -2.50
C LEU A 66 35.48 -16.12 -3.08
N LEU A 67 35.77 -15.11 -3.90
CA LEU A 67 34.78 -14.49 -4.76
C LEU A 67 34.72 -15.23 -6.10
N GLU A 68 33.56 -15.74 -6.46
CA GLU A 68 33.30 -16.22 -7.82
C GLU A 68 32.22 -15.33 -8.45
N TYR A 69 32.54 -14.73 -9.61
CA TYR A 69 31.54 -14.04 -10.42
C TYR A 69 30.67 -15.07 -11.14
N VAL A 70 29.37 -15.11 -10.84
CA VAL A 70 28.39 -15.97 -11.52
C VAL A 70 27.65 -15.16 -12.57
N GLY A 71 28.25 -15.05 -13.76
CA GLY A 71 27.61 -14.40 -14.91
C GLY A 71 27.52 -12.86 -14.83
N MET A 72 26.54 -12.27 -15.54
CA MET A 72 26.35 -10.81 -15.67
C MET A 72 25.37 -10.21 -14.65
N SER A 73 24.83 -11.01 -13.71
CA SER A 73 23.64 -10.61 -12.93
C SER A 73 23.71 -10.84 -11.42
N ALA A 74 24.81 -11.39 -10.87
CA ALA A 74 24.97 -11.61 -9.43
C ALA A 74 26.44 -11.72 -9.00
N ILE A 75 26.68 -11.47 -7.71
CA ILE A 75 27.94 -11.75 -7.01
C ILE A 75 27.74 -12.98 -6.16
N GLN A 76 28.71 -13.91 -6.16
CA GLN A 76 28.77 -14.99 -5.19
C GLN A 76 30.08 -14.94 -4.39
N ALA A 77 29.98 -15.15 -3.08
CA ALA A 77 31.13 -15.27 -2.19
C ALA A 77 30.98 -16.49 -1.28
N ASN A 78 32.01 -17.34 -1.23
CA ASN A 78 32.07 -18.43 -0.26
C ASN A 78 32.72 -17.91 1.02
N VAL A 79 31.98 -17.94 2.12
CA VAL A 79 32.37 -17.42 3.42
C VAL A 79 32.75 -18.60 4.32
N PHE A 80 34.04 -18.81 4.50
CA PHE A 80 34.59 -19.80 5.41
C PHE A 80 35.88 -19.28 6.07
N PRO A 81 36.11 -19.54 7.37
CA PRO A 81 35.21 -20.19 8.33
C PRO A 81 34.29 -19.19 9.05
N ILE A 82 33.06 -19.59 9.36
CA ILE A 82 32.16 -18.85 10.26
C ILE A 82 32.17 -19.55 11.63
N GLN A 83 32.68 -18.87 12.66
CA GLN A 83 32.79 -19.47 14.00
C GLN A 83 31.40 -19.73 14.63
N PRO A 84 31.27 -20.70 15.55
CA PRO A 84 30.05 -20.87 16.33
C PRO A 84 29.70 -19.60 17.09
N ASN A 85 28.43 -19.19 17.08
CA ASN A 85 27.93 -18.01 17.79
C ASN A 85 28.69 -16.71 17.44
N SER A 86 29.12 -16.56 16.19
CA SER A 86 29.79 -15.35 15.70
C SER A 86 29.02 -14.72 14.55
N GLU A 87 29.24 -13.42 14.36
CA GLU A 87 28.72 -12.65 13.23
C GLU A 87 29.76 -12.55 12.11
N VAL A 88 29.26 -12.52 10.87
CA VAL A 88 30.02 -12.08 9.69
C VAL A 88 29.29 -10.91 9.08
N LYS A 89 30.03 -9.85 8.77
CA LYS A 89 29.48 -8.68 8.08
C LYS A 89 30.03 -8.59 6.67
N ILE A 90 29.16 -8.36 5.71
CA ILE A 90 29.49 -8.14 4.30
C ILE A 90 29.05 -6.72 3.92
N GLU A 91 29.94 -5.98 3.28
CA GLU A 91 29.68 -4.64 2.77
C GLU A 91 29.88 -4.62 1.26
N ILE A 92 28.92 -4.05 0.53
CA ILE A 92 28.97 -3.90 -0.93
C ILE A 92 28.79 -2.44 -1.31
N GLU A 93 29.60 -1.97 -2.23
CA GLU A 93 29.36 -0.73 -2.95
C GLU A 93 29.29 -1.00 -4.45
N TYR A 94 28.22 -0.52 -5.08
CA TYR A 94 28.06 -0.57 -6.53
C TYR A 94 27.48 0.75 -7.03
N SER A 95 27.69 0.98 -8.32
CA SER A 95 27.13 2.09 -9.08
C SER A 95 26.29 1.55 -10.23
N GLN A 96 25.21 2.25 -10.57
CA GLN A 96 24.37 1.93 -11.72
C GLN A 96 23.88 3.22 -12.39
N LEU A 97 23.53 3.13 -13.67
CA LEU A 97 22.85 4.21 -14.38
C LEU A 97 21.34 3.99 -14.27
N LEU A 98 20.63 4.91 -13.62
CA LEU A 98 19.17 4.89 -13.59
C LEU A 98 18.63 5.45 -14.92
N GLN A 99 17.63 4.78 -15.46
CA GLN A 99 16.94 5.24 -16.67
C GLN A 99 15.83 6.21 -16.31
N VAL A 100 15.57 7.16 -17.21
CA VAL A 100 14.47 8.11 -17.11
C VAL A 100 13.50 7.81 -18.25
N GLU A 101 12.28 7.45 -17.92
CA GLU A 101 11.21 7.21 -18.90
C GLU A 101 10.10 8.23 -18.66
N ASN A 102 9.86 9.09 -19.66
CA ASN A 102 8.84 10.16 -19.59
C ASN A 102 8.91 11.03 -18.32
N GLY A 103 10.13 11.30 -17.84
CA GLY A 103 10.36 12.09 -16.64
C GLY A 103 10.17 11.34 -15.32
N LEU A 104 9.91 10.03 -15.35
CA LEU A 104 9.88 9.16 -14.18
C LEU A 104 11.20 8.39 -14.06
N VAL A 105 11.75 8.33 -12.84
CA VAL A 105 12.94 7.55 -12.50
C VAL A 105 12.55 6.46 -11.53
N ASN A 106 13.01 5.23 -11.79
CA ASN A 106 12.84 4.07 -10.90
C ASN A 106 14.20 3.65 -10.32
N TYR A 107 14.24 3.46 -9.00
CA TYR A 107 15.31 2.79 -8.30
C TYR A 107 14.78 1.50 -7.65
N GLU A 108 15.41 0.38 -7.99
CA GLU A 108 15.10 -0.92 -7.42
C GLU A 108 16.29 -1.47 -6.63
N TYR A 109 16.01 -2.03 -5.47
CA TYR A 109 16.94 -2.75 -4.62
C TYR A 109 16.38 -4.13 -4.33
N ALA A 110 17.16 -5.16 -4.68
CA ALA A 110 16.81 -6.56 -4.46
C ALA A 110 16.82 -6.88 -2.96
N LEU A 111 15.68 -6.65 -2.31
CA LEU A 111 15.50 -6.80 -0.87
C LEU A 111 14.98 -8.20 -0.53
N ARG A 112 14.35 -8.89 -1.48
CA ARG A 112 13.74 -10.19 -1.24
C ARG A 112 14.80 -11.21 -0.79
N THR A 113 14.69 -11.66 0.46
CA THR A 113 15.62 -12.63 1.07
C THR A 113 14.91 -13.81 1.75
N ASP A 114 13.58 -13.87 1.67
CA ASP A 114 12.77 -14.97 2.22
C ASP A 114 13.18 -16.35 1.67
N GLN A 115 13.61 -16.40 0.41
CA GLN A 115 14.12 -17.61 -0.25
C GLN A 115 15.45 -18.11 0.35
N PHE A 116 16.22 -17.24 1.01
CA PHE A 116 17.60 -17.54 1.43
C PHE A 116 17.78 -17.56 2.96
N THR A 117 16.78 -17.15 3.74
CA THR A 117 16.92 -16.96 5.20
C THR A 117 15.94 -17.81 6.01
N ARG A 118 16.48 -18.58 6.97
CA ARG A 118 15.67 -19.44 7.86
C ARG A 118 14.84 -18.63 8.85
N GLN A 119 15.37 -17.51 9.34
CA GLN A 119 14.75 -16.64 10.32
C GLN A 119 14.42 -15.28 9.70
N PRO A 120 13.42 -14.54 10.23
CA PRO A 120 13.18 -13.16 9.86
C PRO A 120 14.43 -12.30 10.05
N VAL A 121 14.62 -11.33 9.16
CA VAL A 121 15.67 -10.32 9.28
C VAL A 121 15.36 -9.46 10.50
N GLN A 122 16.30 -9.40 11.45
CA GLN A 122 16.08 -8.70 12.72
C GLN A 122 15.89 -7.19 12.53
N SER A 123 16.65 -6.58 11.62
CA SER A 123 16.59 -5.15 11.34
C SER A 123 16.94 -4.87 9.88
N ILE A 124 16.14 -4.02 9.24
CA ILE A 124 16.35 -3.48 7.90
C ILE A 124 16.28 -1.96 8.00
N SER A 125 17.23 -1.27 7.35
CA SER A 125 17.20 0.18 7.18
C SER A 125 17.67 0.52 5.77
N ILE A 126 16.80 1.15 4.99
CA ILE A 126 17.06 1.63 3.64
C ILE A 126 17.01 3.15 3.68
N ASN A 127 18.11 3.79 3.25
CA ASN A 127 18.22 5.23 3.21
C ASN A 127 18.61 5.67 1.79
N VAL A 128 17.66 6.27 1.08
CA VAL A 128 17.87 6.81 -0.27
C VAL A 128 18.06 8.32 -0.17
N ASN A 129 19.19 8.82 -0.67
CA ASN A 129 19.45 10.25 -0.77
C ASN A 129 19.57 10.61 -2.26
N VAL A 130 18.67 11.46 -2.75
CA VAL A 130 18.65 11.88 -4.15
C VAL A 130 19.06 13.34 -4.25
N GLN A 131 19.96 13.60 -5.18
CA GLN A 131 20.30 14.94 -5.67
C GLN A 131 20.10 14.93 -7.18
N SER A 132 19.21 15.77 -7.67
CA SER A 132 18.90 15.93 -9.09
C SER A 132 19.43 17.26 -9.61
N ASN A 133 19.63 17.35 -10.92
CA ASN A 133 19.87 18.63 -11.63
C ASN A 133 18.55 19.28 -12.06
N ASP A 134 17.49 18.47 -12.19
CA ASP A 134 16.13 18.90 -12.50
C ASP A 134 15.30 18.88 -11.20
N GLU A 135 14.31 19.76 -11.11
CA GLU A 135 13.40 19.79 -9.96
C GLU A 135 12.63 18.47 -9.84
N ILE A 136 12.26 18.10 -8.61
CA ILE A 136 11.65 16.81 -8.27
C ILE A 136 10.17 17.06 -7.98
N SER A 137 9.29 16.40 -8.73
CA SER A 137 7.84 16.62 -8.68
C SER A 137 7.14 15.69 -7.71
N SER A 138 7.23 14.38 -7.93
CA SER A 138 6.62 13.34 -7.10
C SER A 138 7.66 12.38 -6.57
N ILE A 139 7.39 11.77 -5.42
CA ILE A 139 8.23 10.73 -4.80
C ILE A 139 7.26 9.72 -4.20
N TYR A 140 7.34 8.46 -4.62
CA TYR A 140 6.49 7.41 -4.07
C TYR A 140 7.23 6.06 -4.14
N SER A 141 6.86 5.13 -3.26
CA SER A 141 7.33 3.75 -3.30
C SER A 141 6.11 2.84 -3.33
N PRO A 142 5.89 2.09 -4.43
CA PRO A 142 4.76 1.21 -4.56
C PRO A 142 4.99 -0.14 -3.86
N THR A 143 6.08 -0.32 -3.12
CA THR A 143 6.39 -1.62 -2.49
C THR A 143 6.55 -1.51 -0.98
N HIS A 144 6.97 -0.35 -0.50
CA HIS A 144 7.30 -0.12 0.91
C HIS A 144 6.84 1.27 1.36
N PRO A 145 6.31 1.42 2.59
CA PRO A 145 6.00 2.73 3.15
C PRO A 145 7.29 3.48 3.46
N VAL A 146 7.53 4.60 2.78
CA VAL A 146 8.76 5.40 2.92
C VAL A 146 8.48 6.73 3.59
N ALA A 147 9.28 7.08 4.59
CA ALA A 147 9.31 8.43 5.14
C ALA A 147 10.10 9.34 4.22
N ILE A 148 9.47 10.41 3.71
CA ILE A 148 10.08 11.33 2.75
C ILE A 148 10.36 12.68 3.42
N SER A 149 11.58 13.18 3.27
CA SER A 149 11.98 14.52 3.69
C SER A 149 12.59 15.26 2.51
N ARG A 150 11.95 16.36 2.09
CA ARG A 150 12.47 17.25 1.05
C ARG A 150 13.35 18.32 1.68
N SER A 151 14.58 18.45 1.18
CA SER A 151 15.51 19.52 1.58
C SER A 151 15.55 20.70 0.59
N GLY A 152 14.77 20.61 -0.48
CA GLY A 152 14.60 21.62 -1.53
C GLY A 152 13.97 20.99 -2.78
N GLU A 153 13.80 21.76 -3.85
CA GLU A 153 13.20 21.27 -5.11
C GLU A 153 14.07 20.22 -5.82
N PHE A 154 15.38 20.20 -5.58
CA PHE A 154 16.34 19.33 -6.29
C PHE A 154 16.83 18.15 -5.45
N SER A 155 16.30 17.95 -4.25
CA SER A 155 16.84 16.95 -3.33
C SER A 155 15.81 16.42 -2.35
N PHE A 156 15.87 15.11 -2.10
CA PHE A 156 15.09 14.48 -1.04
C PHE A 156 15.85 13.34 -0.38
N ARG A 157 15.37 12.97 0.80
CA ARG A 157 15.72 11.73 1.48
C ARG A 157 14.46 10.88 1.64
N ALA A 158 14.56 9.61 1.30
CA ALA A 158 13.55 8.59 1.62
C ALA A 158 14.17 7.56 2.57
N GLY A 159 13.43 7.21 3.63
CA GLY A 159 13.84 6.22 4.62
C GLY A 159 12.78 5.13 4.78
N TYR A 160 13.22 3.89 4.87
CA TYR A 160 12.39 2.74 5.25
C TYR A 160 13.12 1.94 6.32
N GLU A 161 12.42 1.60 7.40
CA GLU A 161 12.94 0.75 8.47
C GLU A 161 11.91 -0.31 8.86
N ALA A 162 12.39 -1.52 9.12
CA ALA A 162 11.58 -2.63 9.59
C ALA A 162 12.39 -3.55 10.50
N SER A 163 11.70 -4.31 11.34
CA SER A 163 12.34 -5.24 12.27
C SER A 163 11.58 -6.55 12.32
N TYR A 164 12.29 -7.66 12.42
CA TYR A 164 11.75 -9.02 12.47
C TYR A 164 10.82 -9.35 11.28
N ILE A 165 11.19 -8.93 10.07
CA ILE A 165 10.40 -9.19 8.86
C ILE A 165 11.09 -10.19 7.94
N ARG A 166 10.31 -10.88 7.10
CA ARG A 166 10.81 -11.58 5.92
C ARG A 166 10.43 -10.73 4.71
N PRO A 167 11.37 -10.08 4.02
CA PRO A 167 11.03 -9.31 2.83
C PRO A 167 10.57 -10.25 1.71
N GLU A 168 9.36 -10.03 1.22
CA GLU A 168 8.73 -10.84 0.16
C GLU A 168 8.76 -10.15 -1.21
N SER A 169 9.11 -8.87 -1.24
CA SER A 169 9.24 -8.05 -2.44
C SER A 169 10.53 -7.25 -2.42
N ASP A 170 10.97 -6.85 -3.61
CA ASP A 170 12.07 -5.93 -3.77
C ASP A 170 11.65 -4.50 -3.41
N PHE A 171 12.60 -3.70 -2.95
CA PHE A 171 12.36 -2.31 -2.63
C PHE A 171 12.41 -1.49 -3.92
N SER A 172 11.28 -0.88 -4.27
CA SER A 172 11.16 0.00 -5.44
C SER A 172 10.76 1.41 -5.00
N LEU A 173 11.51 2.40 -5.49
CA LEU A 173 11.28 3.82 -5.26
C LEU A 173 11.22 4.55 -6.59
N TYR A 174 10.14 5.29 -6.81
CA TYR A 174 9.92 6.11 -7.98
C TYR A 174 9.97 7.59 -7.62
N TYR A 175 10.55 8.40 -8.49
CA TYR A 175 10.43 9.85 -8.39
C TYR A 175 10.28 10.50 -9.76
N GLY A 176 9.41 11.50 -9.83
CA GLY A 176 9.18 12.30 -11.03
C GLY A 176 10.10 13.51 -11.07
N LEU A 177 10.49 13.90 -12.29
CA LEU A 177 11.08 15.20 -12.58
C LEU A 177 9.97 16.22 -12.85
N ALA A 178 10.20 17.47 -12.46
CA ALA A 178 9.24 18.55 -12.69
C ALA A 178 9.12 18.85 -14.19
N SER A 179 7.93 19.29 -14.57
CA SER A 179 7.56 19.70 -15.92
C SER A 179 6.67 20.93 -15.81
N GLU A 180 6.66 21.76 -16.86
CA GLU A 180 5.74 22.89 -16.96
C GLU A 180 4.30 22.46 -17.28
N GLU A 181 4.11 21.21 -17.72
CA GLU A 181 2.84 20.60 -18.06
C GLU A 181 2.54 19.41 -17.15
N ILE A 182 1.27 18.98 -17.12
CA ILE A 182 0.87 17.75 -16.43
C ILE A 182 1.57 16.57 -17.13
N ASN A 183 2.19 15.69 -16.34
CA ASN A 183 2.82 14.47 -16.83
C ASN A 183 1.92 13.26 -16.59
N ALA A 184 1.96 12.28 -17.50
CA ALA A 184 1.27 11.01 -17.37
C ALA A 184 2.24 9.85 -17.63
N ASN A 185 2.43 8.98 -16.65
CA ASN A 185 3.29 7.80 -16.75
C ASN A 185 2.45 6.53 -16.64
N LEU A 186 2.51 5.68 -17.67
CA LEU A 186 1.79 4.41 -17.72
C LEU A 186 2.75 3.26 -17.39
N LEU A 187 2.44 2.55 -16.31
CA LEU A 187 3.02 1.26 -15.97
C LEU A 187 2.00 0.16 -16.31
N THR A 188 2.47 -0.97 -16.81
CA THR A 188 1.59 -2.09 -17.20
C THR A 188 2.17 -3.44 -16.81
N TYR A 189 1.30 -4.41 -16.62
CA TYR A 189 1.62 -5.80 -16.33
C TYR A 189 0.66 -6.75 -17.04
N ARG A 190 1.15 -7.93 -17.47
CA ARG A 190 0.35 -9.07 -17.94
C ARG A 190 0.93 -10.36 -17.40
N GLU A 191 0.06 -11.23 -16.88
CA GLU A 191 0.43 -12.60 -16.52
C GLU A 191 0.80 -13.41 -17.77
N SER A 192 -0.03 -13.32 -18.81
CA SER A 192 0.22 -13.95 -20.10
C SER A 192 -0.19 -13.05 -21.27
N ALA A 193 0.30 -13.36 -22.47
CA ALA A 193 -0.10 -12.64 -23.68
C ALA A 193 -1.58 -12.90 -24.08
N LEU A 194 -2.23 -13.87 -23.44
CA LEU A 194 -3.62 -14.27 -23.71
C LEU A 194 -4.62 -13.66 -22.72
N GLU A 195 -4.15 -13.25 -21.54
CA GLU A 195 -4.99 -12.69 -20.48
C GLU A 195 -5.04 -11.17 -20.48
N ASP A 196 -6.14 -10.61 -19.97
CA ASP A 196 -6.26 -9.17 -19.73
C ASP A 196 -5.16 -8.70 -18.76
N GLY A 197 -4.53 -7.57 -19.09
CA GLY A 197 -3.49 -6.97 -18.28
C GLY A 197 -4.01 -5.99 -17.23
N TYR A 198 -3.07 -5.49 -16.44
CA TYR A 198 -3.28 -4.48 -15.40
C TYR A 198 -2.43 -3.26 -15.69
N PHE A 199 -2.93 -2.07 -15.38
CA PHE A 199 -2.16 -0.84 -15.53
C PHE A 199 -2.23 0.04 -14.28
N SER A 200 -1.20 0.87 -14.12
CA SER A 200 -1.15 1.99 -13.20
C SER A 200 -0.75 3.24 -13.98
N LEU A 201 -1.61 4.27 -13.95
CA LEU A 201 -1.40 5.54 -14.60
C LEU A 201 -1.14 6.61 -13.54
N LEU A 202 0.02 7.23 -13.61
CA LEU A 202 0.46 8.25 -12.67
C LEU A 202 0.37 9.62 -13.32
N ILE A 203 -0.58 10.42 -12.87
CA ILE A 203 -0.82 11.77 -13.33
C ILE A 203 -0.21 12.73 -12.31
N THR A 204 0.80 13.50 -12.74
CA THR A 204 1.56 14.40 -11.88
C THR A 204 1.47 15.82 -12.41
N PRO A 205 0.80 16.75 -11.71
CA PRO A 205 0.78 18.17 -12.07
C PRO A 205 2.13 18.86 -11.80
N PRO A 206 2.38 20.04 -12.39
CA PRO A 206 3.53 20.88 -12.09
C PRO A 206 3.62 21.25 -10.59
N VAL A 207 4.85 21.41 -10.09
CA VAL A 207 5.13 21.76 -8.68
C VAL A 207 4.90 23.25 -8.43
N GLU A 208 5.37 24.10 -9.35
CA GLU A 208 5.11 25.53 -9.32
C GLU A 208 4.00 25.88 -10.30
N VAL A 209 2.93 26.45 -9.74
CA VAL A 209 1.88 27.12 -10.50
C VAL A 209 2.08 28.61 -10.23
N ASP A 210 2.25 29.40 -11.29
CA ASP A 210 2.29 30.87 -11.18
C ASP A 210 1.10 31.33 -10.31
N GLU A 211 1.29 32.23 -9.33
CA GLU A 211 0.20 32.66 -8.43
C GLU A 211 -0.99 33.25 -9.21
N ASP A 212 -0.72 33.74 -10.43
CA ASP A 212 -1.71 34.21 -11.39
C ASP A 212 -2.55 33.05 -11.98
N ARG A 213 -2.02 31.83 -12.07
CA ARG A 213 -2.66 30.61 -12.58
C ARG A 213 -3.42 29.79 -11.52
N VAL A 214 -3.35 30.16 -10.24
CA VAL A 214 -4.16 29.51 -9.18
C VAL A 214 -5.62 29.95 -9.32
N ILE A 215 -6.51 28.98 -9.51
CA ILE A 215 -7.95 29.23 -9.66
C ILE A 215 -8.51 29.80 -8.35
N PRO A 216 -9.10 31.02 -8.35
CA PRO A 216 -9.72 31.58 -7.15
C PRO A 216 -10.87 30.70 -6.67
N LYS A 217 -10.87 30.33 -5.39
CA LYS A 217 -11.87 29.43 -4.82
C LYS A 217 -12.68 30.10 -3.72
N ASP A 218 -13.84 29.53 -3.44
CA ASP A 218 -14.67 29.89 -2.30
C ASP A 218 -14.50 28.82 -1.22
N VAL A 219 -14.19 29.22 0.01
CA VAL A 219 -13.95 28.29 1.13
C VAL A 219 -15.04 28.46 2.19
N ILE A 220 -15.91 27.46 2.35
CA ILE A 220 -16.97 27.47 3.36
C ILE A 220 -16.61 26.48 4.46
N ILE A 221 -16.39 26.98 5.67
CA ILE A 221 -16.08 26.13 6.82
C ILE A 221 -17.37 25.92 7.61
N VAL A 222 -17.79 24.66 7.77
CA VAL A 222 -18.99 24.25 8.49
C VAL A 222 -18.56 23.45 9.72
N LEU A 223 -18.68 24.06 10.90
CA LEU A 223 -18.10 23.58 12.14
C LEU A 223 -19.17 23.23 13.18
N ASP A 224 -19.10 22.02 13.72
CA ASP A 224 -19.94 21.61 14.84
C ASP A 224 -19.55 22.37 16.12
N GLN A 225 -20.57 22.92 16.77
CA GLN A 225 -20.52 23.61 18.06
C GLN A 225 -21.40 22.90 19.10
N SER A 226 -21.75 21.64 18.88
CA SER A 226 -22.51 20.81 19.81
C SER A 226 -21.85 20.72 21.20
N GLY A 227 -22.63 20.31 22.20
CA GLY A 227 -22.11 20.15 23.57
C GLY A 227 -20.99 19.12 23.71
N SER A 228 -20.91 18.12 22.83
CA SER A 228 -19.86 17.10 22.79
C SER A 228 -18.49 17.65 22.42
N MET A 229 -18.45 18.74 21.66
CA MET A 229 -17.22 19.44 21.27
C MET A 229 -16.53 20.14 22.43
N PHE A 230 -17.17 20.29 23.60
CA PHE A 230 -16.63 21.04 24.73
C PHE A 230 -15.24 20.56 25.17
N GLY A 231 -14.35 21.52 25.46
CA GLY A 231 -13.00 21.29 25.94
C GLY A 231 -11.96 21.27 24.81
N PRO A 232 -10.98 20.35 24.84
CA PRO A 232 -9.87 20.34 23.87
C PRO A 232 -10.30 20.25 22.41
N LYS A 233 -11.38 19.51 22.09
CA LYS A 233 -11.89 19.37 20.72
C LYS A 233 -12.30 20.72 20.13
N TRP A 234 -13.07 21.52 20.88
CA TRP A 234 -13.44 22.88 20.48
C TRP A 234 -12.23 23.82 20.35
N ASP A 235 -11.24 23.69 21.22
CA ASP A 235 -10.02 24.48 21.12
C ASP A 235 -9.22 24.16 19.85
N GLN A 236 -9.04 22.87 19.54
CA GLN A 236 -8.37 22.40 18.33
C GLN A 236 -9.14 22.76 17.06
N ALA A 237 -10.47 22.57 17.04
CA ALA A 237 -11.29 22.91 15.88
C ALA A 237 -11.25 24.41 15.55
N ARG A 238 -11.20 25.29 16.57
CA ARG A 238 -10.99 26.73 16.36
C ARG A 238 -9.61 27.03 15.79
N GLU A 239 -8.58 26.31 16.21
CA GLU A 239 -7.23 26.47 15.68
C GLU A 239 -7.13 25.99 14.22
N ALA A 240 -7.81 24.89 13.89
CA ALA A 240 -7.98 24.41 12.52
C ALA A 240 -8.64 25.48 11.62
N VAL A 241 -9.73 26.10 12.08
CA VAL A 241 -10.38 27.21 11.37
C VAL A 241 -9.43 28.38 11.18
N ARG A 242 -8.67 28.77 12.21
CA ARG A 242 -7.68 29.86 12.09
C ARG A 242 -6.63 29.54 11.04
N PHE A 243 -6.08 28.34 11.07
CA PHE A 243 -5.10 27.88 10.09
C PHE A 243 -5.63 28.01 8.66
N VAL A 244 -6.84 27.52 8.39
CA VAL A 244 -7.46 27.62 7.05
C VAL A 244 -7.62 29.07 6.63
N LEU A 245 -8.12 29.93 7.52
CA LEU A 245 -8.33 31.36 7.23
C LEU A 245 -7.01 32.11 6.97
N ASP A 246 -5.94 31.75 7.69
CA ASP A 246 -4.61 32.36 7.53
C ASP A 246 -3.90 31.92 6.24
N ASN A 247 -4.32 30.80 5.64
CA ASN A 247 -3.73 30.21 4.42
C ASN A 247 -4.62 30.35 3.18
N LEU A 248 -5.64 31.23 3.20
CA LEU A 248 -6.43 31.56 2.01
C LEU A 248 -5.59 32.29 0.96
N ASN A 249 -5.82 32.03 -0.33
CA ASN A 249 -5.15 32.78 -1.39
C ASN A 249 -5.73 34.20 -1.48
N PRO A 250 -4.98 35.20 -1.98
CA PRO A 250 -5.43 36.61 -2.00
C PRO A 250 -6.75 36.88 -2.74
N ARG A 251 -7.14 36.02 -3.68
CA ARG A 251 -8.37 36.13 -4.48
C ARG A 251 -9.51 35.23 -3.97
N ASP A 252 -9.27 34.45 -2.92
CA ASP A 252 -10.28 33.55 -2.36
C ASP A 252 -11.37 34.35 -1.64
N ARG A 253 -12.55 33.74 -1.54
CA ARG A 253 -13.59 34.20 -0.62
C ARG A 253 -13.84 33.12 0.41
N PHE A 254 -14.39 33.50 1.55
CA PHE A 254 -14.67 32.54 2.61
C PHE A 254 -15.96 32.86 3.36
N ASN A 255 -16.46 31.87 4.09
CA ASN A 255 -17.38 32.10 5.20
C ASN A 255 -17.27 30.98 6.23
N VAL A 256 -17.75 31.25 7.45
CA VAL A 256 -17.77 30.28 8.55
C VAL A 256 -19.21 30.10 9.02
N ILE A 257 -19.66 28.86 9.05
CA ILE A 257 -20.95 28.42 9.56
C ILE A 257 -20.67 27.54 10.78
N VAL A 258 -21.31 27.85 11.90
CA VAL A 258 -21.27 27.00 13.10
C VAL A 258 -22.65 26.47 13.37
N PHE A 259 -22.76 25.20 13.73
CA PHE A 259 -24.06 24.55 13.97
C PHE A 259 -24.14 23.88 15.33
N SER A 260 -25.36 23.82 15.86
CA SER A 260 -25.71 23.19 17.13
C SER A 260 -27.22 22.89 17.11
N THR A 261 -28.02 23.48 18.02
CA THR A 261 -29.50 23.55 17.86
C THR A 261 -29.85 24.64 16.84
N GLY A 262 -29.72 24.34 15.56
CA GLY A 262 -29.74 25.30 14.45
C GLY A 262 -28.34 25.69 14.00
N TYR A 263 -28.21 26.72 13.17
CA TYR A 263 -26.91 27.22 12.70
C TYR A 263 -26.79 28.74 12.81
N ARG A 264 -25.54 29.21 12.83
CA ARG A 264 -25.17 30.62 12.76
C ARG A 264 -24.10 30.80 11.70
N GLN A 265 -24.19 31.88 10.94
CA GLN A 265 -23.21 32.24 9.93
C GLN A 265 -22.46 33.48 10.39
N TYR A 266 -21.15 33.55 10.13
CA TYR A 266 -20.37 34.76 10.35
C TYR A 266 -20.92 35.92 9.51
N ALA A 267 -21.15 35.69 8.22
CA ALA A 267 -21.77 36.64 7.30
C ALA A 267 -22.87 35.96 6.45
N THR A 268 -23.77 36.75 5.86
CA THR A 268 -24.83 36.23 4.96
C THR A 268 -24.32 35.89 3.56
N GLU A 269 -23.22 36.51 3.14
CA GLU A 269 -22.58 36.33 1.83
C GLU A 269 -21.11 35.98 2.02
N LEU A 270 -20.50 35.34 1.03
CA LEU A 270 -19.05 35.08 1.00
C LEU A 270 -18.26 36.39 1.15
N GLN A 271 -17.27 36.37 2.04
CA GLN A 271 -16.44 37.53 2.37
C GLN A 271 -15.05 37.42 1.73
N PRO A 272 -14.42 38.54 1.37
CA PRO A 272 -13.05 38.52 0.88
C PRO A 272 -12.06 38.35 2.04
N VAL A 273 -10.82 37.94 1.73
CA VAL A 273 -9.78 37.61 2.73
C VAL A 273 -9.46 38.74 3.72
N GLU A 274 -9.73 40.00 3.39
CA GLU A 274 -9.51 41.12 4.32
C GLU A 274 -10.39 41.05 5.57
N MET A 275 -11.49 40.29 5.53
CA MET A 275 -12.41 40.10 6.66
C MET A 275 -11.99 38.95 7.59
N VAL A 276 -10.87 38.26 7.31
CA VAL A 276 -10.37 37.15 8.14
C VAL A 276 -10.22 37.52 9.63
N PRO A 277 -9.62 38.66 10.01
CA PRO A 277 -9.47 39.01 11.42
C PRO A 277 -10.80 39.10 12.17
N ASP A 278 -11.83 39.66 11.53
CA ASP A 278 -13.16 39.80 12.12
C ASP A 278 -13.85 38.43 12.29
N ALA A 279 -13.63 37.50 11.36
CA ALA A 279 -14.14 36.13 11.46
C ALA A 279 -13.43 35.31 12.55
N GLN A 280 -12.11 35.47 12.67
CA GLN A 280 -11.31 34.87 13.75
C GLN A 280 -11.73 35.39 15.13
N ASP A 281 -12.01 36.68 15.25
CA ASP A 281 -12.55 37.28 16.47
C ASP A 281 -13.96 36.72 16.75
N TRP A 282 -14.82 36.60 15.75
CA TRP A 282 -16.16 36.03 15.91
C TRP A 282 -16.13 34.60 16.44
N ILE A 283 -15.37 33.69 15.82
CA ILE A 283 -15.27 32.29 16.25
C ILE A 283 -14.61 32.15 17.63
N SER A 284 -13.67 33.03 17.98
CA SER A 284 -12.99 32.99 19.29
C SER A 284 -13.94 33.21 20.47
N ASN A 285 -15.04 33.94 20.26
CA ASN A 285 -16.03 34.29 21.27
C ASN A 285 -17.18 33.26 21.41
N LEU A 286 -17.11 32.16 20.67
CA LEU A 286 -18.11 31.10 20.69
C LEU A 286 -17.73 29.96 21.67
N GLU A 287 -18.75 29.35 22.27
CA GLU A 287 -18.62 28.22 23.22
C GLU A 287 -19.43 27.01 22.74
N ALA A 288 -18.85 25.81 22.78
CA ALA A 288 -19.49 24.54 22.38
C ALA A 288 -20.68 24.17 23.29
N LEU A 289 -21.91 24.26 22.75
CA LEU A 289 -23.19 24.11 23.46
C LEU A 289 -24.32 23.80 22.46
N GLY A 290 -25.25 22.90 22.83
CA GLY A 290 -26.47 22.62 22.07
C GLY A 290 -26.51 21.19 21.49
N GLY A 291 -27.50 20.94 20.62
CA GLY A 291 -27.61 19.71 19.83
C GLY A 291 -26.79 19.78 18.54
N THR A 292 -27.17 19.01 17.51
CA THR A 292 -26.41 18.86 16.26
C THR A 292 -27.35 18.89 15.03
N ASP A 293 -27.53 20.06 14.41
CA ASP A 293 -28.36 20.29 13.21
C ASP A 293 -27.50 20.31 11.93
N ILE A 294 -27.17 19.11 11.43
CA ILE A 294 -26.32 18.92 10.24
C ILE A 294 -27.05 19.39 8.97
N ASP A 295 -28.31 19.01 8.79
CA ASP A 295 -29.11 19.33 7.61
C ASP A 295 -29.19 20.85 7.37
N GLY A 296 -29.56 21.60 8.43
CA GLY A 296 -29.69 23.05 8.34
C GLY A 296 -28.36 23.73 8.00
N ALA A 297 -27.26 23.24 8.58
CA ALA A 297 -25.92 23.78 8.36
C ALA A 297 -25.41 23.55 6.93
N LEU A 298 -25.53 22.30 6.43
CA LEU A 298 -25.12 21.95 5.08
C LEU A 298 -26.00 22.65 4.04
N GLY A 299 -27.32 22.70 4.26
CA GLY A 299 -28.24 23.44 3.39
C GLY A 299 -27.92 24.93 3.33
N ALA A 300 -27.55 25.54 4.45
CA ALA A 300 -27.10 26.92 4.50
C ALA A 300 -25.79 27.15 3.71
N ALA A 301 -24.84 26.22 3.81
CA ALA A 301 -23.59 26.26 3.06
C ALA A 301 -23.84 26.14 1.55
N MET A 302 -24.69 25.20 1.12
CA MET A 302 -25.01 24.97 -0.30
C MET A 302 -25.68 26.19 -0.95
N ASN A 303 -26.56 26.88 -0.22
CA ASN A 303 -27.22 28.08 -0.73
C ASN A 303 -26.26 29.28 -0.94
N MET A 304 -25.09 29.23 -0.30
CA MET A 304 -24.06 30.28 -0.40
C MET A 304 -23.08 30.04 -1.54
N ALA A 305 -22.97 28.80 -2.03
CA ALA A 305 -22.05 28.44 -3.11
C ALA A 305 -22.37 29.19 -4.42
N ASP A 306 -21.32 29.78 -5.00
CA ASP A 306 -21.39 30.48 -6.28
C ASP A 306 -21.12 29.48 -7.42
N PRO A 307 -22.05 29.26 -8.37
CA PRO A 307 -21.86 28.28 -9.43
C PRO A 307 -20.72 28.62 -10.40
N GLU A 308 -20.23 29.87 -10.42
CA GLU A 308 -19.16 30.33 -11.31
C GLU A 308 -17.75 30.16 -10.69
N ARG A 309 -17.62 29.65 -9.46
CA ARG A 309 -16.32 29.48 -8.79
C ARG A 309 -16.24 28.16 -8.06
N SER A 310 -15.10 27.45 -8.14
CA SER A 310 -14.89 26.24 -7.35
C SER A 310 -15.12 26.51 -5.85
N THR A 311 -16.00 25.74 -5.22
CA THR A 311 -16.36 25.88 -3.81
C THR A 311 -15.84 24.69 -3.03
N VAL A 312 -14.95 24.95 -2.07
CA VAL A 312 -14.41 23.97 -1.11
C VAL A 312 -15.15 24.13 0.21
N MET A 313 -15.86 23.08 0.63
CA MET A 313 -16.52 23.01 1.92
C MET A 313 -15.73 22.11 2.86
N LEU A 314 -15.34 22.64 4.03
CA LEU A 314 -14.73 21.86 5.11
C LEU A 314 -15.79 21.62 6.17
N PHE A 315 -16.25 20.37 6.31
CA PHE A 315 -17.29 19.97 7.26
C PHE A 315 -16.68 19.21 8.43
N LEU A 316 -16.78 19.77 9.64
CA LEU A 316 -16.21 19.19 10.86
C LEU A 316 -17.34 18.86 11.85
N THR A 317 -17.42 17.61 12.32
CA THR A 317 -18.42 17.15 13.29
C THR A 317 -17.86 16.10 14.24
N ASP A 318 -18.34 16.06 15.48
CA ASP A 318 -18.02 15.01 16.46
C ASP A 318 -19.24 14.19 16.89
N GLY A 319 -20.38 14.41 16.22
CA GLY A 319 -21.68 13.93 16.64
C GLY A 319 -22.58 13.46 15.50
N LEU A 320 -23.53 12.59 15.87
CA LEU A 320 -24.70 12.24 15.09
C LEU A 320 -25.67 13.44 14.95
N PRO A 321 -26.47 13.51 13.87
CA PRO A 321 -27.53 14.52 13.76
C PRO A 321 -28.60 14.29 14.84
N THR A 322 -28.91 15.33 15.64
CA THR A 322 -29.89 15.24 16.74
C THR A 322 -30.99 16.30 16.68
N GLU A 323 -30.86 17.28 15.79
CA GLU A 323 -31.77 18.43 15.64
C GLU A 323 -32.06 18.63 14.15
N GLY A 324 -33.23 19.17 13.82
CA GLY A 324 -33.64 19.31 12.41
C GLY A 324 -34.05 17.97 11.79
N GLU A 325 -33.59 17.72 10.55
CA GLU A 325 -33.64 16.39 9.94
C GLU A 325 -32.50 15.54 10.50
N THR A 326 -32.82 14.30 10.88
CA THR A 326 -31.90 13.38 11.56
C THR A 326 -31.66 12.10 10.79
N ASP A 327 -32.42 11.84 9.73
CA ASP A 327 -32.19 10.69 8.85
C ASP A 327 -31.03 10.99 7.88
N PRO A 328 -29.91 10.22 7.92
CA PRO A 328 -28.76 10.45 7.05
C PRO A 328 -29.08 10.45 5.56
N GLY A 329 -30.01 9.59 5.12
CA GLY A 329 -30.41 9.49 3.73
C GLY A 329 -31.14 10.75 3.26
N GLU A 330 -32.12 11.22 4.05
CA GLU A 330 -32.84 12.47 3.76
C GLU A 330 -31.92 13.70 3.82
N ILE A 331 -30.95 13.74 4.75
CA ILE A 331 -29.92 14.79 4.80
C ILE A 331 -29.13 14.80 3.49
N LEU A 332 -28.63 13.65 3.05
CA LEU A 332 -27.87 13.56 1.80
C LEU A 332 -28.72 14.02 0.60
N GLU A 333 -29.98 13.58 0.51
CA GLU A 333 -30.91 13.99 -0.56
C GLU A 333 -31.13 15.51 -0.57
N ASN A 334 -31.34 16.12 0.61
CA ASN A 334 -31.50 17.57 0.75
C ASN A 334 -30.24 18.33 0.29
N VAL A 335 -29.06 17.85 0.69
CA VAL A 335 -27.77 18.44 0.31
C VAL A 335 -27.55 18.33 -1.20
N VAL A 336 -27.79 17.16 -1.79
CA VAL A 336 -27.71 16.94 -3.25
C VAL A 336 -28.68 17.83 -4.02
N ALA A 337 -29.91 18.00 -3.52
CA ALA A 337 -30.90 18.85 -4.16
C ALA A 337 -30.54 20.35 -4.13
N ALA A 338 -29.83 20.79 -3.08
CA ALA A 338 -29.40 22.18 -2.92
C ALA A 338 -28.06 22.49 -3.61
N ALA A 339 -27.24 21.47 -3.85
CA ALA A 339 -25.87 21.62 -4.29
C ALA A 339 -25.71 22.18 -5.71
N LYS A 340 -24.55 22.81 -5.91
CA LYS A 340 -24.07 23.25 -7.23
C LYS A 340 -22.99 22.26 -7.72
N PRO A 341 -22.81 22.08 -9.05
CA PRO A 341 -21.89 21.06 -9.59
C PRO A 341 -20.40 21.29 -9.24
N ASN A 342 -20.07 22.52 -8.85
CA ASN A 342 -18.74 23.01 -8.50
C ASN A 342 -18.42 22.95 -7.00
N VAL A 343 -19.29 22.34 -6.17
CA VAL A 343 -19.05 22.15 -4.74
C VAL A 343 -18.25 20.87 -4.51
N ARG A 344 -17.23 20.97 -3.66
CA ARG A 344 -16.46 19.87 -3.09
C ARG A 344 -16.62 19.85 -1.57
N ILE A 345 -16.93 18.70 -0.99
CA ILE A 345 -17.06 18.55 0.47
C ILE A 345 -15.94 17.67 1.00
N PHE A 346 -15.16 18.21 1.93
CA PHE A 346 -14.17 17.48 2.71
C PHE A 346 -14.71 17.33 4.13
N THR A 347 -14.75 16.11 4.64
CA THR A 347 -15.34 15.81 5.95
C THR A 347 -14.27 15.46 6.97
N PHE A 348 -14.49 15.89 8.20
CA PHE A 348 -13.66 15.54 9.35
C PHE A 348 -14.57 15.01 10.46
N GLY A 349 -14.54 13.70 10.67
CA GLY A 349 -15.24 13.04 11.76
C GLY A 349 -14.35 12.98 13.00
N VAL A 350 -14.74 13.65 14.08
CA VAL A 350 -13.90 13.76 15.30
C VAL A 350 -14.35 12.76 16.34
N GLY A 351 -13.48 11.81 16.68
CA GLY A 351 -13.77 10.71 17.59
C GLY A 351 -14.71 9.67 16.98
N TYR A 352 -15.35 8.89 17.85
CA TYR A 352 -16.12 7.71 17.44
C TYR A 352 -17.63 7.94 17.37
N ASP A 353 -18.13 9.08 17.85
CA ASP A 353 -19.57 9.37 17.96
C ASP A 353 -20.12 10.05 16.69
N VAL A 354 -19.57 9.71 15.52
CA VAL A 354 -19.93 10.29 14.21
C VAL A 354 -20.68 9.28 13.34
N ASP A 355 -21.48 9.80 12.40
CA ASP A 355 -22.14 8.98 11.38
C ASP A 355 -21.19 8.76 10.20
N THR A 356 -20.48 7.64 10.19
CA THR A 356 -19.48 7.34 9.15
C THR A 356 -20.11 7.17 7.77
N VAL A 357 -21.35 6.66 7.70
CA VAL A 357 -22.08 6.46 6.45
C VAL A 357 -22.42 7.82 5.82
N LEU A 358 -22.97 8.74 6.61
CA LEU A 358 -23.29 10.10 6.14
C LEU A 358 -22.04 10.83 5.66
N LEU A 359 -20.96 10.81 6.47
CA LEU A 359 -19.72 11.51 6.14
C LEU A 359 -19.09 10.97 4.86
N ASP A 360 -19.06 9.64 4.71
CA ASP A 360 -18.52 8.97 3.52
C ASP A 360 -19.35 9.27 2.27
N GLN A 361 -20.68 9.19 2.37
CA GLN A 361 -21.57 9.54 1.26
C GLN A 361 -21.43 11.00 0.84
N LEU A 362 -21.24 11.92 1.79
CA LEU A 362 -21.03 13.34 1.50
C LEU A 362 -19.77 13.55 0.67
N TYR A 363 -18.58 13.15 1.14
CA TYR A 363 -17.37 13.44 0.36
C TYR A 363 -17.31 12.66 -0.96
N GLN A 364 -17.83 11.44 -1.05
CA GLN A 364 -17.85 10.67 -2.30
C GLN A 364 -18.76 11.32 -3.34
N THR A 365 -19.97 11.72 -2.93
CA THR A 365 -20.93 12.40 -3.82
C THR A 365 -20.39 13.73 -4.33
N PHE A 366 -19.64 14.44 -3.49
CA PHE A 366 -19.10 15.77 -3.80
C PHE A 366 -17.61 15.78 -4.17
N ARG A 367 -17.00 14.64 -4.53
CA ARG A 367 -15.61 14.54 -5.01
C ARG A 367 -14.56 15.17 -4.08
N GLY A 368 -14.77 15.07 -2.77
CA GLY A 368 -13.78 15.45 -1.77
C GLY A 368 -13.12 14.24 -1.13
N ALA A 369 -12.60 14.42 0.08
CA ALA A 369 -12.01 13.36 0.90
C ALA A 369 -12.50 13.48 2.35
N GLY A 370 -12.59 12.34 3.03
CA GLY A 370 -12.92 12.25 4.45
C GLY A 370 -11.69 11.91 5.28
N THR A 371 -11.64 12.41 6.50
CA THR A 371 -10.64 12.03 7.51
C THR A 371 -11.34 11.84 8.84
N TYR A 372 -11.04 10.73 9.51
CA TYR A 372 -11.48 10.50 10.87
C TYR A 372 -10.32 10.86 11.81
N VAL A 373 -10.60 11.67 12.83
CA VAL A 373 -9.61 12.15 13.79
C VAL A 373 -9.84 11.38 15.09
N GLN A 374 -8.96 10.44 15.40
CA GLN A 374 -9.05 9.62 16.59
C GLN A 374 -8.78 10.45 17.87
N PRO A 375 -9.23 10.01 19.07
CA PRO A 375 -9.11 10.79 20.30
C PRO A 375 -7.68 11.22 20.69
N GLU A 376 -6.67 10.47 20.26
CA GLU A 376 -5.24 10.74 20.45
C GLU A 376 -4.64 11.67 19.37
N GLU A 377 -5.34 11.84 18.25
CA GLU A 377 -4.93 12.67 17.13
C GLU A 377 -5.42 14.11 17.32
N ARG A 378 -4.92 15.01 16.46
CA ARG A 378 -5.18 16.43 16.56
C ARG A 378 -5.91 16.93 15.33
N ILE A 379 -7.09 17.49 15.57
CA ILE A 379 -7.96 18.03 14.50
C ILE A 379 -7.23 19.09 13.67
N ASP A 380 -6.45 19.96 14.34
CA ASP A 380 -5.73 21.02 13.64
C ASP A 380 -4.60 20.51 12.75
N GLU A 381 -3.97 19.38 13.09
CA GLU A 381 -2.91 18.78 12.27
C GLU A 381 -3.50 18.12 11.01
N GLU A 382 -4.59 17.35 11.16
CA GLU A 382 -5.28 16.70 10.04
C GLU A 382 -5.91 17.70 9.06
N VAL A 383 -6.60 18.72 9.58
CA VAL A 383 -7.20 19.77 8.74
C VAL A 383 -6.10 20.54 8.00
N SER A 384 -4.98 20.86 8.66
CA SER A 384 -3.87 21.56 8.02
C SER A 384 -3.22 20.72 6.92
N SER A 385 -3.00 19.44 7.18
CA SER A 385 -2.43 18.47 6.23
C SER A 385 -3.29 18.38 4.96
N LEU A 386 -4.61 18.18 5.11
CA LEU A 386 -5.53 18.11 3.99
C LEU A 386 -5.62 19.45 3.26
N TYR A 387 -5.79 20.56 3.98
CA TYR A 387 -5.94 21.88 3.37
C TYR A 387 -4.71 22.27 2.53
N ASN A 388 -3.50 21.98 3.02
CA ASN A 388 -2.28 22.22 2.26
C ASN A 388 -2.28 21.47 0.92
N LYS A 389 -2.73 20.20 0.91
CA LYS A 389 -2.82 19.36 -0.30
C LYS A 389 -3.85 19.90 -1.31
N ILE A 390 -4.94 20.53 -0.86
CA ILE A 390 -6.04 20.98 -1.73
C ILE A 390 -6.04 22.50 -2.01
N SER A 391 -5.07 23.23 -1.45
CA SER A 391 -5.02 24.70 -1.48
C SER A 391 -4.84 25.29 -2.90
N SER A 392 -4.20 24.53 -3.79
CA SER A 392 -3.80 24.96 -5.13
C SER A 392 -4.25 23.97 -6.21
N PRO A 393 -5.53 24.00 -6.65
CA PRO A 393 -6.00 23.17 -7.75
C PRO A 393 -5.36 23.59 -9.08
N VAL A 394 -4.85 22.61 -9.82
CA VAL A 394 -4.24 22.75 -11.15
C VAL A 394 -5.24 22.40 -12.26
N LEU A 395 -6.12 21.42 -12.02
CA LEU A 395 -7.13 21.00 -12.99
C LEU A 395 -8.36 20.47 -12.25
N ALA A 396 -9.52 21.09 -12.46
CA ALA A 396 -10.78 20.64 -11.88
C ALA A 396 -11.56 19.78 -12.87
N ASN A 397 -12.55 19.02 -12.38
CA ASN A 397 -13.47 18.23 -13.21
C ASN A 397 -12.72 17.26 -14.15
N VAL A 398 -11.76 16.55 -13.58
CA VAL A 398 -10.85 15.68 -14.31
C VAL A 398 -11.61 14.52 -14.95
N GLU A 399 -11.40 14.32 -16.24
CA GLU A 399 -11.90 13.20 -17.01
C GLU A 399 -10.74 12.52 -17.72
N LEU A 400 -10.79 11.19 -17.75
CA LEU A 400 -9.77 10.35 -18.39
C LEU A 400 -10.41 9.48 -19.46
N ARG A 401 -9.79 9.44 -20.62
CA ARG A 401 -10.21 8.60 -21.75
C ARG A 401 -9.00 7.93 -22.37
N VAL A 402 -9.12 6.65 -22.68
CA VAL A 402 -8.06 5.87 -23.35
C VAL A 402 -8.54 5.47 -24.73
N ASP A 403 -7.78 5.86 -25.76
CA ASP A 403 -8.02 5.51 -27.16
C ASP A 403 -7.08 4.39 -27.61
N GLY A 404 -7.62 3.42 -28.35
CA GLY A 404 -6.85 2.34 -28.96
C GLY A 404 -6.77 1.06 -28.12
N VAL A 405 -7.05 1.14 -26.82
CA VAL A 405 -7.11 -0.01 -25.90
C VAL A 405 -8.36 0.11 -25.02
N ILE A 406 -9.07 -1.00 -24.83
CA ILE A 406 -10.19 -1.08 -23.89
C ILE A 406 -9.65 -1.22 -22.47
N VAL A 407 -10.01 -0.26 -21.62
CA VAL A 407 -9.73 -0.25 -20.17
C VAL A 407 -11.02 -0.42 -19.37
N GLU A 408 -10.94 -1.10 -18.23
CA GLU A 408 -12.05 -1.35 -17.32
C GLU A 408 -11.58 -1.48 -15.87
N ASP A 409 -12.52 -1.61 -14.92
CA ASP A 409 -12.23 -1.74 -13.49
C ASP A 409 -11.24 -0.69 -12.98
N MET A 410 -11.49 0.58 -13.33
CA MET A 410 -10.61 1.70 -13.02
C MET A 410 -10.88 2.28 -11.63
N TYR A 411 -9.81 2.47 -10.85
CA TYR A 411 -9.84 2.98 -9.48
C TYR A 411 -8.82 4.13 -9.29
N PRO A 412 -9.19 5.26 -8.67
CA PRO A 412 -10.51 5.56 -8.12
C PRO A 412 -11.60 5.57 -9.21
N SER A 413 -12.79 5.09 -8.85
CA SER A 413 -13.93 5.02 -9.73
C SER A 413 -14.40 6.43 -10.10
N ALA A 414 -15.00 6.60 -11.28
CA ALA A 414 -15.47 7.92 -11.70
C ALA A 414 -16.60 8.42 -10.77
N PRO A 415 -16.65 9.72 -10.45
CA PRO A 415 -15.81 10.80 -10.99
C PRO A 415 -14.41 10.87 -10.37
N LEU A 416 -13.40 11.22 -11.18
CA LEU A 416 -12.04 11.39 -10.70
C LEU A 416 -11.90 12.64 -9.81
N PRO A 417 -10.96 12.63 -8.84
CA PRO A 417 -10.67 13.80 -8.03
C PRO A 417 -9.99 14.90 -8.87
N ASP A 418 -10.10 16.13 -8.40
CA ASP A 418 -9.39 17.27 -9.00
C ASP A 418 -7.86 17.11 -8.79
N LEU A 419 -7.04 17.65 -9.68
CA LEU A 419 -5.57 17.63 -9.56
C LEU A 419 -5.08 18.87 -8.82
N PHE A 420 -4.19 18.67 -7.85
CA PHE A 420 -3.64 19.75 -7.02
C PHE A 420 -2.12 19.81 -7.14
N ALA A 421 -1.55 21.01 -7.03
CA ALA A 421 -0.11 21.20 -7.14
C ALA A 421 0.63 20.37 -6.08
N GLY A 422 1.70 19.69 -6.49
CA GLY A 422 2.51 18.86 -5.60
C GLY A 422 1.87 17.53 -5.16
N THR A 423 0.68 17.18 -5.65
CA THR A 423 0.08 15.85 -5.44
C THR A 423 0.34 14.93 -6.64
N GLN A 424 -0.10 13.68 -6.54
CA GLN A 424 -0.08 12.72 -7.63
C GLN A 424 -1.39 11.95 -7.64
N LEU A 425 -2.03 11.82 -8.80
CA LEU A 425 -3.19 10.96 -8.99
C LEU A 425 -2.73 9.65 -9.61
N ILE A 426 -2.88 8.56 -8.86
CA ILE A 426 -2.62 7.20 -9.34
C ILE A 426 -3.96 6.58 -9.72
N ILE A 427 -4.06 6.07 -10.95
CA ILE A 427 -5.25 5.38 -11.47
C ILE A 427 -4.85 3.96 -11.86
N THR A 428 -5.44 2.96 -11.20
CA THR A 428 -5.21 1.55 -11.53
C THR A 428 -6.39 0.99 -12.30
N GLY A 429 -6.17 0.03 -13.19
CA GLY A 429 -7.26 -0.66 -13.87
C GLY A 429 -6.83 -1.89 -14.65
N ARG A 430 -7.78 -2.52 -15.33
CA ARG A 430 -7.54 -3.64 -16.25
C ARG A 430 -7.62 -3.20 -17.71
N TYR A 431 -6.98 -3.94 -18.60
CA TYR A 431 -7.02 -3.71 -20.03
C TYR A 431 -7.03 -5.02 -20.82
N ARG A 432 -7.76 -5.08 -21.94
CA ARG A 432 -7.89 -6.31 -22.75
C ARG A 432 -6.99 -6.31 -23.99
N ASP A 433 -7.00 -5.20 -24.72
CA ASP A 433 -6.19 -5.01 -25.94
C ASP A 433 -4.77 -4.53 -25.60
N SER A 434 -3.84 -4.62 -26.55
CA SER A 434 -2.46 -4.17 -26.33
C SER A 434 -1.90 -3.38 -27.50
N GLY A 435 -0.76 -2.72 -27.26
CA GLY A 435 -0.07 -1.90 -28.25
C GLY A 435 -0.28 -0.40 -28.05
N PRO A 436 0.01 0.41 -29.10
CA PRO A 436 -0.05 1.86 -29.02
C PRO A 436 -1.45 2.37 -28.68
N ALA A 437 -1.52 3.27 -27.71
CA ALA A 437 -2.75 3.91 -27.25
C ALA A 437 -2.50 5.41 -27.02
N THR A 438 -3.59 6.16 -26.90
CA THR A 438 -3.55 7.58 -26.53
C THR A 438 -4.36 7.79 -25.28
N ILE A 439 -3.71 8.27 -24.22
CA ILE A 439 -4.39 8.73 -23.01
C ILE A 439 -4.77 10.19 -23.24
N VAL A 440 -6.05 10.51 -23.08
CA VAL A 440 -6.59 11.86 -23.15
C VAL A 440 -7.13 12.25 -21.78
N LEU A 441 -6.46 13.22 -21.16
CA LEU A 441 -6.85 13.82 -19.91
C LEU A 441 -7.50 15.17 -20.21
N SER A 442 -8.69 15.42 -19.66
CA SER A 442 -9.36 16.71 -19.77
C SER A 442 -9.83 17.21 -18.43
N GLY A 443 -10.00 18.53 -18.32
CA GLY A 443 -10.55 19.18 -17.14
C GLY A 443 -10.58 20.69 -17.33
N GLU A 444 -10.99 21.42 -16.31
CA GLU A 444 -11.20 22.86 -16.34
C GLU A 444 -10.06 23.60 -15.62
N LEU A 445 -9.54 24.64 -16.28
CA LEU A 445 -8.60 25.62 -15.73
C LEU A 445 -9.12 27.01 -16.08
N GLU A 446 -9.40 27.85 -15.07
CA GLU A 446 -10.00 29.19 -15.25
C GLU A 446 -11.28 29.18 -16.11
N ASP A 447 -12.16 28.19 -15.90
CA ASP A 447 -13.40 27.97 -16.67
C ASP A 447 -13.18 27.62 -18.17
N GLU A 448 -11.93 27.37 -18.58
CA GLU A 448 -11.59 26.86 -19.90
C GLU A 448 -11.28 25.36 -19.85
N LEU A 449 -11.87 24.61 -20.78
CA LEU A 449 -11.58 23.19 -20.95
C LEU A 449 -10.15 23.00 -21.50
N GLN A 450 -9.29 22.41 -20.69
CA GLN A 450 -7.95 21.97 -21.07
C GLN A 450 -7.98 20.49 -21.47
N VAL A 451 -7.20 20.14 -22.49
CA VAL A 451 -7.08 18.77 -22.98
C VAL A 451 -5.61 18.44 -23.21
N PHE A 452 -5.15 17.39 -22.55
CA PHE A 452 -3.80 16.84 -22.65
C PHE A 452 -3.86 15.48 -23.31
N SER A 453 -2.90 15.17 -24.19
CA SER A 453 -2.87 13.89 -24.92
C SER A 453 -1.48 13.28 -24.87
N TYR A 454 -1.42 12.04 -24.40
CA TYR A 454 -0.18 11.30 -24.18
C TYR A 454 -0.19 10.03 -25.01
N ASN A 455 0.84 9.85 -25.84
CA ASN A 455 1.03 8.61 -26.59
C ASN A 455 1.72 7.60 -25.66
N VAL A 456 1.07 6.46 -25.45
CA VAL A 456 1.55 5.38 -24.59
C VAL A 456 1.47 4.06 -25.33
N SER A 457 2.03 3.00 -24.75
CA SER A 457 1.87 1.66 -25.30
C SER A 457 1.53 0.71 -24.16
N PHE A 458 0.41 0.02 -24.28
CA PHE A 458 0.08 -1.11 -23.42
C PHE A 458 0.88 -2.32 -23.85
N ARG A 459 1.43 -3.05 -22.88
CA ARG A 459 2.28 -4.21 -23.16
C ARG A 459 1.49 -5.33 -23.86
N THR A 460 2.14 -5.98 -24.83
CA THR A 460 1.57 -7.10 -25.60
C THR A 460 1.93 -8.46 -25.03
N ASN A 461 3.10 -8.58 -24.39
CA ASN A 461 3.67 -9.83 -23.91
C ASN A 461 3.50 -9.94 -22.39
N ALA A 462 3.79 -11.12 -21.83
CA ALA A 462 3.85 -11.30 -20.38
C ALA A 462 4.91 -10.39 -19.71
N GLY A 463 4.78 -10.23 -18.40
CA GLY A 463 5.64 -9.42 -17.54
C GLY A 463 5.23 -7.94 -17.45
N GLY A 464 6.11 -7.11 -16.91
CA GLY A 464 5.83 -5.73 -16.56
C GLY A 464 6.08 -5.51 -15.07
N GLU A 465 5.34 -4.59 -14.44
CA GLU A 465 5.50 -4.28 -13.01
C GLU A 465 4.61 -5.19 -12.14
N PRO A 466 5.18 -6.17 -11.40
CA PRO A 466 4.41 -7.23 -10.72
C PRO A 466 3.61 -6.74 -9.50
N PHE A 467 3.85 -5.51 -9.02
CA PHE A 467 3.07 -4.95 -7.92
C PHE A 467 1.67 -4.47 -8.37
N ILE A 468 1.46 -4.21 -9.66
CA ILE A 468 0.22 -3.59 -10.17
C ILE A 468 -1.03 -4.45 -9.91
N PRO A 469 -1.04 -5.78 -10.18
CA PRO A 469 -2.24 -6.60 -9.95
C PRO A 469 -2.71 -6.55 -8.50
N ARG A 470 -1.76 -6.67 -7.55
CA ARG A 470 -2.07 -6.61 -6.11
C ARG A 470 -2.56 -5.23 -5.69
N LEU A 471 -1.93 -4.16 -6.17
CA LEU A 471 -2.38 -2.78 -5.92
C LEU A 471 -3.81 -2.55 -6.46
N TRP A 472 -4.08 -2.97 -7.69
CA TRP A 472 -5.40 -2.89 -8.29
C TRP A 472 -6.44 -3.67 -7.46
N ALA A 473 -6.10 -4.90 -7.03
CA ALA A 473 -6.98 -5.72 -6.21
C ALA A 473 -7.26 -5.08 -4.85
N THR A 474 -6.24 -4.51 -4.20
CA THR A 474 -6.38 -3.75 -2.95
C THR A 474 -7.38 -2.61 -3.11
N ARG A 475 -7.24 -1.79 -4.17
CA ARG A 475 -8.16 -0.68 -4.44
C ARG A 475 -9.56 -1.13 -4.78
N LYS A 476 -9.70 -2.18 -5.60
CA LYS A 476 -10.99 -2.78 -5.95
C LYS A 476 -11.71 -3.34 -4.73
N ILE A 477 -11.00 -4.05 -3.86
CA ILE A 477 -11.53 -4.56 -2.59
C ILE A 477 -11.99 -3.39 -1.70
N GLY A 478 -11.16 -2.35 -1.54
CA GLY A 478 -11.52 -1.17 -0.75
C GLY A 478 -12.80 -0.49 -1.26
N ASP A 479 -12.92 -0.30 -2.57
CA ASP A 479 -14.12 0.26 -3.21
C ASP A 479 -15.37 -0.61 -2.98
N MET A 480 -15.25 -1.95 -3.08
CA MET A 480 -16.36 -2.86 -2.79
C MET A 480 -16.73 -2.90 -1.31
N LEU A 481 -15.76 -2.89 -0.39
CA LEU A 481 -15.99 -2.82 1.06
C LEU A 481 -16.71 -1.52 1.42
N ASN A 482 -16.26 -0.40 0.85
CA ASN A 482 -16.92 0.88 1.01
C ASN A 482 -18.36 0.86 0.43
N THR A 483 -18.56 0.27 -0.76
CA THR A 483 -19.90 0.10 -1.35
C THR A 483 -20.83 -0.69 -0.42
N ILE A 484 -20.33 -1.78 0.18
CA ILE A 484 -21.10 -2.57 1.15
C ILE A 484 -21.43 -1.76 2.40
N ARG A 485 -20.46 -1.02 2.96
CA ARG A 485 -20.71 -0.14 4.11
C ARG A 485 -21.79 0.90 3.84
N LEU A 486 -21.79 1.47 2.62
CA LEU A 486 -22.69 2.57 2.27
C LEU A 486 -24.09 2.14 1.83
N TYR A 487 -24.22 0.96 1.23
CA TYR A 487 -25.46 0.52 0.57
C TYR A 487 -25.96 -0.86 1.03
N GLY A 488 -25.25 -1.49 1.95
CA GLY A 488 -25.53 -2.83 2.46
C GLY A 488 -24.89 -3.95 1.65
N GLU A 489 -24.93 -5.15 2.22
CA GLU A 489 -24.30 -6.32 1.61
C GLU A 489 -24.98 -6.76 0.31
N ASN A 490 -24.16 -7.15 -0.65
CA ASN A 490 -24.58 -7.79 -1.89
C ASN A 490 -23.76 -9.09 -2.07
N PRO A 491 -24.40 -10.27 -2.23
CA PRO A 491 -23.69 -11.54 -2.40
C PRO A 491 -22.66 -11.53 -3.53
N GLU A 492 -22.90 -10.80 -4.63
CA GLU A 492 -21.96 -10.69 -5.75
C GLU A 492 -20.70 -9.88 -5.38
N LEU A 493 -20.86 -8.84 -4.53
CA LEU A 493 -19.74 -8.05 -4.03
C LEU A 493 -18.92 -8.86 -3.01
N VAL A 494 -19.59 -9.56 -2.10
CA VAL A 494 -18.94 -10.43 -1.11
C VAL A 494 -18.12 -11.53 -1.79
N ASP A 495 -18.72 -12.25 -2.76
CA ASP A 495 -18.00 -13.27 -3.55
C ASP A 495 -16.79 -12.68 -4.28
N SER A 496 -16.94 -11.49 -4.87
CA SER A 496 -15.83 -10.80 -5.54
C SER A 496 -14.71 -10.42 -4.57
N ILE A 497 -15.05 -9.92 -3.37
CA ILE A 497 -14.08 -9.61 -2.31
C ILE A 497 -13.34 -10.88 -1.90
N VAL A 498 -14.05 -11.95 -1.57
CA VAL A 498 -13.44 -13.23 -1.13
C VAL A 498 -12.49 -13.76 -2.20
N ARG A 499 -12.92 -13.79 -3.46
CA ARG A 499 -12.11 -14.28 -4.58
C ARG A 499 -10.82 -13.48 -4.76
N LEU A 500 -10.90 -12.15 -4.75
CA LEU A 500 -9.72 -11.28 -4.87
C LEU A 500 -8.82 -11.38 -3.64
N SER A 501 -9.41 -11.45 -2.44
CA SER A 501 -8.71 -11.59 -1.17
C SER A 501 -7.89 -12.89 -1.14
N ILE A 502 -8.45 -14.01 -1.62
CA ILE A 502 -7.74 -15.29 -1.73
C ILE A 502 -6.63 -15.22 -2.78
N ARG A 503 -6.93 -14.74 -4.00
CA ARG A 503 -5.96 -14.67 -5.10
C ARG A 503 -4.72 -13.84 -4.74
N TYR A 504 -4.94 -12.69 -4.12
CA TYR A 504 -3.88 -11.71 -3.83
C TYR A 504 -3.45 -11.68 -2.35
N GLY A 505 -4.00 -12.58 -1.53
CA GLY A 505 -3.76 -12.71 -0.10
C GLY A 505 -3.92 -11.40 0.66
N ILE A 506 -5.03 -10.69 0.38
CA ILE A 506 -5.43 -9.44 1.03
C ILE A 506 -6.41 -9.77 2.15
N ILE A 507 -6.09 -9.41 3.39
CA ILE A 507 -7.02 -9.60 4.51
C ILE A 507 -8.15 -8.59 4.42
N THR A 508 -9.38 -9.07 4.61
CA THR A 508 -10.59 -8.26 4.64
C THR A 508 -11.52 -8.72 5.76
N PRO A 509 -12.54 -7.94 6.15
CA PRO A 509 -13.56 -8.41 7.09
C PRO A 509 -14.24 -9.74 6.67
N TYR A 510 -14.30 -10.00 5.36
CA TYR A 510 -14.87 -11.22 4.77
C TYR A 510 -13.86 -12.37 4.63
N THR A 511 -12.59 -12.13 4.96
CA THR A 511 -11.55 -13.14 4.89
C THR A 511 -10.68 -13.07 6.13
N SER A 512 -10.87 -14.04 7.03
CA SER A 512 -9.81 -14.38 7.97
C SER A 512 -9.09 -15.62 7.46
N PHE A 513 -7.77 -15.65 7.61
CA PHE A 513 -7.00 -16.87 7.34
C PHE A 513 -7.23 -17.90 8.45
N LEU A 514 -8.46 -18.39 8.60
CA LEU A 514 -8.78 -19.56 9.41
C LEU A 514 -8.85 -20.76 8.46
N ILE A 515 -7.71 -21.41 8.24
CA ILE A 515 -7.63 -22.58 7.39
C ILE A 515 -8.08 -23.81 8.21
N THR A 516 -9.35 -24.19 8.12
CA THR A 516 -9.78 -25.55 8.52
C THR A 516 -9.62 -26.51 7.34
N GLU A 517 -9.27 -27.76 7.63
CA GLU A 517 -8.92 -28.79 6.64
C GLU A 517 -10.05 -29.13 5.66
N ASP A 518 -9.61 -29.49 4.45
CA ASP A 518 -10.23 -30.27 3.37
C ASP A 518 -10.95 -29.62 2.18
N ASP A 519 -11.32 -28.32 2.12
CA ASP A 519 -12.13 -27.89 0.94
C ASP A 519 -11.97 -26.47 0.33
N ILE A 520 -11.10 -25.55 0.81
CA ILE A 520 -11.14 -24.13 0.31
C ILE A 520 -10.83 -23.92 -1.19
N PHE A 521 -10.28 -24.92 -1.88
CA PHE A 521 -9.90 -24.83 -3.31
C PHE A 521 -10.96 -25.42 -4.24
N SER A 522 -11.98 -26.10 -3.71
CA SER A 522 -13.17 -26.46 -4.46
C SER A 522 -14.16 -25.30 -4.45
N GLN A 523 -15.14 -25.35 -5.36
CA GLN A 523 -16.26 -24.40 -5.31
C GLN A 523 -17.04 -24.52 -3.98
N SER A 524 -17.21 -25.73 -3.44
CA SER A 524 -17.98 -25.96 -2.22
C SER A 524 -17.33 -25.38 -0.96
N GLY A 525 -16.01 -25.48 -0.79
CA GLY A 525 -15.36 -24.92 0.39
C GLY A 525 -15.25 -23.40 0.36
N ARG A 526 -15.23 -22.77 -0.83
CA ARG A 526 -15.34 -21.30 -0.96
C ARG A 526 -16.72 -20.81 -0.52
N GLU A 527 -17.78 -21.50 -0.93
CA GLU A 527 -19.17 -21.22 -0.51
C GLU A 527 -19.38 -21.45 0.99
N GLU A 528 -18.76 -22.48 1.58
CA GLU A 528 -18.87 -22.76 3.02
C GLU A 528 -18.11 -21.73 3.88
N ALA A 529 -16.89 -21.34 3.48
CA ALA A 529 -16.16 -20.26 4.14
C ALA A 529 -16.98 -18.95 4.10
N GLN A 530 -17.55 -18.62 2.94
CA GLN A 530 -18.44 -17.48 2.77
C GLN A 530 -19.63 -17.53 3.75
N MET A 531 -20.37 -18.65 3.83
CA MET A 531 -21.53 -18.77 4.74
C MET A 531 -21.16 -18.66 6.22
N VAL A 532 -19.99 -19.16 6.63
CA VAL A 532 -19.50 -19.04 8.02
C VAL A 532 -19.14 -17.59 8.34
N PHE A 533 -18.47 -16.88 7.42
CA PHE A 533 -18.08 -15.48 7.62
C PHE A 533 -19.25 -14.50 7.48
N GLU A 534 -20.20 -14.71 6.56
CA GLU A 534 -21.44 -13.92 6.46
C GLU A 534 -22.23 -13.94 7.79
N GLY A 535 -22.13 -15.03 8.56
CA GLY A 535 -22.75 -15.14 9.88
C GLY A 535 -22.05 -14.39 11.02
N GLU A 536 -20.74 -14.11 10.90
CA GLU A 536 -19.92 -13.48 11.94
C GLU A 536 -19.55 -12.01 11.62
N ALA A 537 -19.35 -11.67 10.34
CA ALA A 537 -18.95 -10.33 9.88
C ALA A 537 -20.12 -9.36 9.73
N GLY A 538 -21.33 -9.85 9.40
CA GLY A 538 -22.52 -9.01 9.19
C GLY A 538 -22.91 -8.15 10.41
N ALA A 539 -22.47 -8.52 11.63
CA ALA A 539 -22.73 -7.72 12.82
C ALA A 539 -21.79 -6.52 13.00
N ALA A 540 -20.61 -6.50 12.36
CA ALA A 540 -19.61 -5.44 12.53
C ALA A 540 -19.74 -4.33 11.47
N MET A 541 -20.34 -4.61 10.32
CA MET A 541 -20.50 -3.65 9.21
C MET A 541 -21.85 -2.92 9.21
N ASP A 542 -22.79 -3.33 10.08
CA ASP A 542 -24.14 -2.73 10.21
C ASP A 542 -24.18 -1.48 11.11
N GLU A 543 -23.13 -1.19 11.89
CA GLU A 543 -23.09 -0.01 12.76
C GLU A 543 -22.56 1.22 12.00
N ALA A 544 -23.37 2.29 11.92
CA ALA A 544 -22.98 3.54 11.26
C ALA A 544 -22.07 4.45 12.12
N SER A 545 -21.96 4.17 13.41
CA SER A 545 -21.22 4.99 14.41
C SER A 545 -20.56 4.12 15.46
N GLY A 546 -19.55 4.65 16.15
CA GLY A 546 -18.75 3.95 17.14
C GLY A 546 -17.35 3.58 16.63
N ALA A 547 -16.50 3.05 17.51
CA ALA A 547 -15.11 2.76 17.19
C ALA A 547 -14.97 1.76 16.05
N VAL A 548 -15.78 0.69 16.05
CA VAL A 548 -15.80 -0.32 14.98
C VAL A 548 -16.19 0.28 13.63
N ALA A 549 -17.17 1.19 13.62
CA ALA A 549 -17.61 1.86 12.40
C ALA A 549 -16.52 2.77 11.82
N VAL A 550 -15.82 3.52 12.68
CA VAL A 550 -14.71 4.39 12.28
C VAL A 550 -13.52 3.57 11.77
N GLU A 551 -13.12 2.52 12.50
CA GLU A 551 -12.04 1.61 12.08
C GLU A 551 -12.36 0.94 10.74
N ALA A 552 -13.60 0.52 10.52
CA ALA A 552 -14.05 -0.05 9.26
C ALA A 552 -14.06 0.98 8.11
N ALA A 553 -14.40 2.25 8.42
CA ALA A 553 -14.35 3.34 7.45
C ALA A 553 -12.94 3.65 7.00
N GLU A 554 -12.03 3.80 7.95
CA GLU A 554 -10.61 4.04 7.70
C GLU A 554 -10.00 2.86 6.93
N ALA A 555 -10.24 1.62 7.35
CA ALA A 555 -9.70 0.45 6.65
C ALA A 555 -10.19 0.37 5.18
N ALA A 556 -11.45 0.69 4.90
CA ALA A 556 -11.96 0.71 3.52
C ALA A 556 -11.37 1.90 2.72
N ALA A 557 -11.23 3.06 3.34
CA ALA A 557 -10.62 4.25 2.73
C ALA A 557 -9.13 4.02 2.39
N ASP A 558 -8.38 3.43 3.32
CA ASP A 558 -6.97 3.09 3.15
C ASP A 558 -6.77 2.10 2.01
N LEU A 559 -7.61 1.06 1.94
CA LEU A 559 -7.58 0.09 0.84
C LEU A 559 -7.92 0.75 -0.51
N SER A 560 -8.97 1.57 -0.56
CA SER A 560 -9.43 2.21 -1.81
C SER A 560 -8.47 3.28 -2.35
N SER A 561 -7.71 3.92 -1.46
CA SER A 561 -6.74 4.97 -1.80
C SER A 561 -5.28 4.50 -1.77
N ALA A 562 -5.02 3.22 -1.49
CA ALA A 562 -3.68 2.66 -1.31
C ALA A 562 -2.70 3.07 -2.42
N ASP A 563 -1.52 3.56 -2.06
CA ASP A 563 -0.45 3.92 -3.01
C ASP A 563 0.57 2.78 -3.23
N ALA A 564 0.52 1.76 -2.39
CA ALA A 564 1.31 0.53 -2.46
C ALA A 564 0.42 -0.69 -2.11
N PRO A 565 0.72 -1.90 -2.61
CA PRO A 565 0.07 -3.12 -2.17
C PRO A 565 0.23 -3.28 -0.66
N MET A 566 -0.83 -3.73 0.01
CA MET A 566 -0.71 -4.04 1.44
C MET A 566 0.31 -5.15 1.66
N ALA A 567 1.17 -4.95 2.66
CA ALA A 567 2.04 -6.01 3.15
C ALA A 567 1.17 -7.16 3.69
N PRO A 568 1.56 -8.42 3.46
CA PRO A 568 0.81 -9.54 4.01
C PRO A 568 0.96 -9.64 5.53
N PRO A 569 0.02 -10.32 6.20
CA PRO A 569 0.12 -10.54 7.64
C PRO A 569 1.43 -11.26 7.97
N SER A 570 2.24 -10.65 8.84
CA SER A 570 3.30 -11.40 9.49
C SER A 570 2.67 -12.43 10.44
N PRO A 571 3.10 -13.71 10.43
CA PRO A 571 2.65 -14.65 11.43
C PRO A 571 3.03 -14.11 12.81
N ALA A 572 2.03 -13.85 13.65
CA ALA A 572 2.26 -13.40 15.01
C ALA A 572 3.19 -14.38 15.73
N PRO A 573 4.16 -13.93 16.54
CA PRO A 573 4.94 -14.83 17.37
C PRO A 573 3.96 -15.57 18.28
N THR A 574 3.88 -16.89 18.12
CA THR A 574 3.08 -17.74 18.99
C THR A 574 3.58 -17.53 20.41
N ALA A 575 2.72 -16.92 21.25
CA ALA A 575 2.97 -16.73 22.67
C ALA A 575 3.00 -18.11 23.35
N SER A 576 4.11 -18.82 23.24
CA SER A 576 4.40 -19.99 24.04
C SER A 576 5.23 -19.54 25.25
N SER A 577 4.67 -19.79 26.44
CA SER A 577 5.24 -19.62 27.79
C SER A 577 5.06 -18.27 28.52
N ALA A 578 3.82 -17.79 28.62
CA ALA A 578 3.41 -17.07 29.83
C ALA A 578 3.11 -18.08 30.95
N PHE A 579 4.15 -18.57 31.64
CA PHE A 579 3.98 -19.22 32.94
C PHE A 579 3.45 -18.17 33.93
N ARG A 580 2.18 -18.28 34.28
CA ARG A 580 1.62 -17.64 35.47
C ARG A 580 2.12 -18.38 36.71
N ASP A 581 2.92 -17.70 37.52
CA ASP A 581 3.10 -18.01 38.94
C ASP A 581 1.74 -17.89 39.67
N GLY A 582 1.40 -18.87 40.52
CA GLY A 582 0.29 -18.76 41.46
C GLY A 582 -0.32 -20.07 41.97
N ASP A 583 0.23 -20.55 43.11
CA ASP A 583 -0.40 -21.30 44.22
C ASP A 583 -0.84 -22.79 44.10
N ASP A 584 -0.01 -23.63 44.73
CA ASP A 584 -0.29 -24.57 45.85
C ASP A 584 -1.65 -25.31 45.93
N ASP A 585 -1.63 -26.61 45.65
CA ASP A 585 -2.03 -27.66 46.62
C ASP A 585 -1.74 -29.07 46.04
N GLY A 586 -1.03 -29.90 46.79
CA GLY A 586 -0.43 -31.14 46.29
C GLY A 586 -1.28 -32.41 46.41
N VAL A 587 -0.94 -33.45 45.61
CA VAL A 587 -0.87 -34.88 46.03
C VAL A 587 0.13 -35.63 45.12
N ALA A 588 0.82 -36.62 45.70
CA ALA A 588 2.06 -37.25 45.25
C ALA A 588 1.98 -38.44 44.25
N ALA A 589 3.18 -38.80 43.74
CA ALA A 589 3.70 -40.10 43.25
C ALA A 589 3.54 -40.36 41.71
N VAL A 590 4.49 -40.87 40.89
CA VAL A 590 5.67 -41.77 41.00
C VAL A 590 6.59 -41.51 39.76
N PRO A 591 7.93 -41.73 39.80
CA PRO A 591 8.82 -41.45 38.67
C PRO A 591 8.99 -42.64 37.71
N GLY A 592 9.12 -42.38 36.41
CA GLY A 592 9.48 -43.43 35.46
C GLY A 592 9.71 -42.95 34.03
N GLN A 593 10.95 -43.16 33.58
CA GLN A 593 11.31 -43.67 32.26
C GLN A 593 11.61 -42.67 31.13
N VAL A 594 12.92 -42.46 30.97
CA VAL A 594 13.61 -42.07 29.72
C VAL A 594 13.34 -43.14 28.65
N PRO A 595 13.13 -42.75 27.39
CA PRO A 595 13.78 -43.46 26.30
C PRO A 595 14.72 -42.54 25.53
N ASP A 596 15.92 -43.09 25.42
CA ASP A 596 16.98 -42.84 24.47
C ASP A 596 16.46 -42.85 23.01
N SER A 597 16.87 -41.87 22.22
CA SER A 597 16.88 -41.99 20.75
C SER A 597 18.06 -41.21 20.18
N SER A 598 19.22 -41.87 20.15
CA SER A 598 20.23 -41.63 19.14
C SER A 598 19.70 -42.05 17.75
N ALA A 599 19.52 -41.11 16.83
CA ALA A 599 19.58 -41.36 15.39
C ALA A 599 20.11 -40.10 14.70
N VAL A 600 21.21 -40.30 13.97
CA VAL A 600 21.89 -39.35 13.08
C VAL A 600 21.50 -39.73 11.65
N GLY A 601 21.24 -38.74 10.78
CA GLY A 601 20.88 -38.87 9.36
C GLY A 601 19.36 -38.94 9.17
N ASP A 602 18.68 -38.08 8.42
CA ASP A 602 19.03 -37.49 7.12
C ASP A 602 18.58 -36.02 6.97
N SER A 603 19.12 -35.33 5.97
CA SER A 603 18.75 -33.97 5.55
C SER A 603 17.31 -33.92 5.03
N GLU A 604 16.37 -33.46 5.84
CA GLU A 604 15.02 -33.10 5.38
C GLU A 604 15.00 -31.63 4.96
N ALA A 605 14.60 -31.42 3.71
CA ALA A 605 14.28 -30.13 3.11
C ALA A 605 13.10 -29.46 3.86
N PHE A 606 13.07 -28.13 3.80
CA PHE A 606 12.26 -27.26 4.64
C PHE A 606 10.75 -27.35 4.32
N GLY A 607 9.99 -28.01 5.19
CA GLY A 607 8.56 -27.73 5.41
C GLY A 607 8.32 -27.15 6.82
N PRO A 608 7.29 -26.32 7.03
CA PRO A 608 6.85 -25.97 8.38
C PRO A 608 6.40 -27.22 9.15
N GLY A 609 6.55 -27.20 10.47
CA GLY A 609 6.21 -28.34 11.33
C GLY A 609 4.74 -28.75 11.18
N ALA A 610 4.46 -30.06 11.29
CA ALA A 610 3.11 -30.59 11.20
C ALA A 610 2.17 -29.90 12.20
N GLY A 611 1.30 -29.02 11.71
CA GLY A 611 0.34 -28.24 12.48
C GLY A 611 0.42 -26.71 12.32
N GLU A 612 1.46 -26.18 11.68
CA GLU A 612 1.55 -24.75 11.31
C GLU A 612 1.21 -24.58 9.82
N GLN A 613 0.06 -23.97 9.54
CA GLN A 613 -0.35 -23.61 8.19
C GLN A 613 0.26 -22.26 7.82
N VAL A 614 1.01 -22.24 6.72
CA VAL A 614 1.82 -21.09 6.28
C VAL A 614 1.35 -20.63 4.91
N ILE A 615 1.17 -19.32 4.75
CA ILE A 615 0.91 -18.66 3.47
C ILE A 615 2.22 -18.05 2.99
N ARG A 616 2.49 -18.16 1.69
CA ARG A 616 3.62 -17.49 1.04
C ARG A 616 3.16 -16.81 -0.25
N TYR A 617 3.93 -15.82 -0.64
CA TYR A 617 3.72 -15.07 -1.86
C TYR A 617 4.92 -15.33 -2.77
N ALA A 618 4.66 -15.59 -4.04
CA ALA A 618 5.69 -15.70 -5.07
C ALA A 618 5.20 -14.94 -6.31
N ALA A 619 6.01 -14.00 -6.79
CA ALA A 619 5.62 -12.97 -7.75
C ALA A 619 4.29 -12.28 -7.38
N ASP A 620 3.29 -12.40 -8.23
CA ASP A 620 1.95 -11.84 -8.09
C ASP A 620 0.93 -12.82 -7.50
N ARG A 621 1.38 -14.00 -7.03
CA ARG A 621 0.50 -15.09 -6.60
C ARG A 621 0.62 -15.43 -5.13
N THR A 622 -0.48 -15.93 -4.61
CA THR A 622 -0.59 -16.45 -3.25
C THR A 622 -0.56 -17.97 -3.26
N PHE A 623 0.28 -18.55 -2.41
CA PHE A 623 0.45 -19.98 -2.21
C PHE A 623 0.14 -20.36 -0.76
N VAL A 624 -0.49 -21.51 -0.58
CA VAL A 624 -0.84 -22.04 0.74
C VAL A 624 -0.15 -23.38 0.93
N TRP A 625 0.51 -23.59 2.08
CA TRP A 625 1.10 -24.87 2.43
C TRP A 625 0.04 -25.88 2.88
N ARG A 626 -0.06 -27.03 2.19
CA ARG A 626 -1.00 -28.12 2.51
C ARG A 626 -0.41 -29.48 2.22
N ASP A 627 -0.57 -30.42 3.16
CA ASP A 627 -0.17 -31.82 2.99
C ASP A 627 1.26 -32.03 2.47
N GLY A 628 2.16 -31.10 2.78
CA GLY A 628 3.55 -31.13 2.30
C GLY A 628 3.80 -30.48 0.93
N VAL A 629 2.80 -29.79 0.36
CA VAL A 629 2.82 -29.16 -0.97
C VAL A 629 2.46 -27.68 -0.86
N TRP A 630 3.18 -26.80 -1.55
CA TRP A 630 2.74 -25.43 -1.78
C TRP A 630 1.70 -25.41 -2.90
N VAL A 631 0.48 -24.99 -2.61
CA VAL A 631 -0.62 -24.97 -3.58
C VAL A 631 -0.95 -23.53 -3.97
N ASP A 632 -0.86 -23.23 -5.25
CA ASP A 632 -1.30 -21.97 -5.86
C ASP A 632 -2.80 -21.79 -5.68
N THR A 633 -3.20 -20.62 -5.20
CA THR A 633 -4.61 -20.25 -4.99
C THR A 633 -5.45 -20.22 -6.28
N LEU A 634 -4.81 -20.15 -7.46
CA LEU A 634 -5.48 -20.28 -8.76
C LEU A 634 -5.88 -21.72 -9.10
N TYR A 635 -5.33 -22.72 -8.41
CA TYR A 635 -5.69 -24.11 -8.65
C TYR A 635 -7.14 -24.39 -8.22
N ASP A 636 -7.92 -24.92 -9.17
CA ASP A 636 -9.26 -25.43 -8.92
C ASP A 636 -9.24 -26.95 -9.09
N SER A 637 -9.42 -27.69 -7.99
CA SER A 637 -9.37 -29.15 -8.01
C SER A 637 -10.53 -29.81 -8.76
N ASP A 638 -11.63 -29.08 -8.97
CA ASP A 638 -12.80 -29.56 -9.69
C ASP A 638 -12.65 -29.39 -11.21
N GLU A 639 -11.89 -28.38 -11.64
CA GLU A 639 -11.74 -28.02 -13.06
C GLU A 639 -10.36 -28.37 -13.66
N MET A 640 -9.31 -28.51 -12.84
CA MET A 640 -7.94 -28.67 -13.31
C MET A 640 -7.32 -30.01 -12.87
N GLU A 641 -6.82 -30.77 -13.85
CA GLU A 641 -6.02 -31.99 -13.62
C GLU A 641 -4.54 -31.65 -13.79
N PRO A 642 -3.70 -31.75 -12.74
CA PRO A 642 -2.32 -31.30 -12.80
C PRO A 642 -1.44 -32.25 -13.61
N VAL A 643 -0.53 -31.66 -14.38
CA VAL A 643 0.57 -32.37 -15.05
C VAL A 643 1.69 -32.57 -14.04
N GLU A 644 1.99 -33.83 -13.72
CA GLU A 644 3.08 -34.18 -12.82
C GLU A 644 4.44 -33.93 -13.48
N VAL A 645 5.33 -33.27 -12.73
CA VAL A 645 6.71 -32.96 -13.13
C VAL A 645 7.63 -33.40 -12.00
N VAL A 646 8.64 -34.21 -12.31
CA VAL A 646 9.56 -34.70 -11.30
C VAL A 646 10.58 -33.61 -10.95
N PHE A 647 10.80 -33.36 -9.67
CA PHE A 647 11.76 -32.35 -9.20
C PHE A 647 13.17 -32.62 -9.78
N LEU A 648 13.81 -31.57 -10.31
CA LEU A 648 15.11 -31.63 -10.99
C LEU A 648 15.16 -32.53 -12.26
N SER A 649 14.03 -32.90 -12.86
CA SER A 649 14.00 -33.55 -14.17
C SER A 649 14.31 -32.58 -15.31
N ASP A 650 14.54 -33.10 -16.52
CA ASP A 650 14.71 -32.26 -17.71
C ASP A 650 13.46 -31.37 -17.92
N GLU A 651 12.26 -31.89 -17.68
CA GLU A 651 11.00 -31.16 -17.74
C GLU A 651 10.87 -30.06 -16.66
N TYR A 652 11.48 -30.24 -15.48
CA TYR A 652 11.54 -29.21 -14.45
C TYR A 652 12.41 -28.02 -14.88
N PHE A 653 13.55 -28.29 -15.52
CA PHE A 653 14.41 -27.23 -16.07
C PHE A 653 13.77 -26.55 -17.29
N ASP A 654 13.03 -27.29 -18.12
CA ASP A 654 12.24 -26.71 -19.21
C ASP A 654 11.19 -25.71 -18.69
N LEU A 655 10.61 -25.94 -17.50
CA LEU A 655 9.70 -24.99 -16.85
C LEU A 655 10.42 -23.75 -16.30
N LEU A 656 11.63 -23.91 -15.74
CA LEU A 656 12.44 -22.78 -15.25
C LEU A 656 12.87 -21.84 -16.38
N ASP A 657 13.14 -22.39 -17.56
CA ASP A 657 13.52 -21.62 -18.74
C ASP A 657 12.33 -20.94 -19.43
N LEU A 658 11.10 -21.21 -18.99
CA LEU A 658 9.88 -20.78 -19.65
C LEU A 658 9.55 -19.30 -19.38
N ASP A 659 9.61 -18.88 -18.11
CA ASP A 659 9.44 -17.50 -17.68
C ASP A 659 10.11 -17.28 -16.31
N PRO A 660 10.80 -16.14 -16.06
CA PRO A 660 11.37 -15.83 -14.75
C PRO A 660 10.39 -15.97 -13.57
N MET A 661 9.10 -15.71 -13.81
CA MET A 661 8.05 -15.81 -12.80
C MET A 661 7.78 -17.27 -12.38
N VAL A 662 7.86 -18.23 -13.31
CA VAL A 662 7.77 -19.67 -12.99
C VAL A 662 8.89 -20.08 -12.04
N GLY A 663 10.08 -19.51 -12.23
CA GLY A 663 11.21 -19.70 -11.30
C GLY A 663 10.90 -19.27 -9.87
N GLU A 664 10.10 -18.22 -9.68
CA GLU A 664 9.69 -17.77 -8.35
C GLU A 664 8.73 -18.76 -7.66
N PHE A 665 7.83 -19.37 -8.43
CA PHE A 665 6.91 -20.39 -7.91
C PHE A 665 7.68 -21.65 -7.48
N LEU A 666 8.59 -22.10 -8.33
CA LEU A 666 9.41 -23.28 -8.10
C LEU A 666 10.41 -23.09 -6.94
N ALA A 667 10.74 -21.85 -6.58
CA ALA A 667 11.59 -21.54 -5.43
C ALA A 667 10.88 -21.75 -4.07
N LEU A 668 9.56 -21.97 -4.06
CA LEU A 668 8.80 -22.18 -2.81
C LEU A 668 9.15 -23.50 -2.11
N GLY A 669 9.50 -24.55 -2.86
CA GLY A 669 9.90 -25.84 -2.30
C GLY A 669 10.02 -26.96 -3.34
N GLU A 670 10.32 -28.18 -2.87
CA GLU A 670 10.44 -29.39 -3.71
C GLU A 670 9.07 -29.93 -4.17
N GLN A 671 8.00 -29.48 -3.53
CA GLN A 671 6.62 -29.87 -3.82
C GLN A 671 5.78 -28.60 -3.99
N VAL A 672 5.46 -28.28 -5.25
CA VAL A 672 4.73 -27.08 -5.61
C VAL A 672 3.69 -27.44 -6.67
N LEU A 673 2.44 -27.03 -6.44
CA LEU A 673 1.37 -27.08 -7.40
C LEU A 673 1.06 -25.65 -7.84
N PHE A 674 1.22 -25.34 -9.13
CA PHE A 674 0.99 -24.01 -9.69
C PHE A 674 0.28 -24.05 -11.04
N VAL A 675 -0.42 -22.95 -11.40
CA VAL A 675 -1.20 -22.87 -12.65
C VAL A 675 -0.54 -21.94 -13.66
N TRP A 676 0.07 -22.43 -14.72
CA TRP A 676 0.69 -21.57 -15.75
C TRP A 676 -0.04 -21.66 -17.09
N GLU A 677 -0.43 -20.51 -17.66
CA GLU A 677 -1.20 -20.44 -18.92
C GLU A 677 -2.39 -21.43 -18.96
N ASP A 678 -3.22 -21.40 -17.91
CA ASP A 678 -4.38 -22.30 -17.70
C ASP A 678 -4.06 -23.80 -17.56
N VAL A 679 -2.79 -24.18 -17.36
CA VAL A 679 -2.38 -25.57 -17.11
C VAL A 679 -1.85 -25.69 -15.68
N ALA A 680 -2.43 -26.60 -14.89
CA ALA A 680 -1.90 -26.94 -13.58
C ALA A 680 -0.69 -27.86 -13.71
N TYR A 681 0.39 -27.55 -12.99
CA TYR A 681 1.60 -28.36 -12.88
C TYR A 681 1.79 -28.74 -11.42
N ALA A 682 2.08 -30.02 -11.16
CA ALA A 682 2.41 -30.52 -9.83
C ALA A 682 3.85 -31.04 -9.83
N VAL A 683 4.73 -30.32 -9.15
CA VAL A 683 6.10 -30.78 -8.92
C VAL A 683 6.10 -31.78 -7.77
N VAL A 684 6.55 -32.99 -8.07
CA VAL A 684 6.58 -34.13 -7.14
C VAL A 684 8.03 -34.57 -6.88
N PRO A 685 8.33 -35.08 -5.68
CA PRO A 685 9.65 -35.60 -5.37
C PRO A 685 9.91 -36.92 -6.10
N GLU A 686 11.19 -37.28 -6.27
CA GLU A 686 11.65 -38.48 -6.99
C GLU A 686 11.28 -39.81 -6.30
#